data_AF-A0A4V2WS44-F1
#
_entry.id   AF-A0A4V2WS44-F1
#
_cell.length_a   1.000
_cell.length_b   1.000
_cell.length_c   1.000
_cell.angle_alpha   90.00
_cell.angle_beta   90.00
_cell.angle_gamma   90.00
#
_symmetry.space_group_name_H-M   'P 1'
#
loop_
_entity.id
_entity.type
_entity.pdbx_description
1 polymer ?
#
loop_
_entity_poly.entity_id
_entity_poly.type
_entity_poly.pdbx_seq_one_letter_code
_entity_poly.pdbx_strand_id
1 'polypeptide(L)'
;MAGIKMENQIYEVGIYCRLSKDDGTDNESASIATQKSILTDYVKKQGWHLVKTYVDDGYSGTNFQRPSFQNMIKDIENGRINCVVTKDLSRLGRNYLDCGLYLEVFFPENNVRYIAVNDGVDTLNKSAMDITPFRNILNEMYSADVSVKIKSAYRARFQQGKFMGTYAPYGYVKDPADHNHLLIDDKVAHVVREIFDLALAGNGIAKIRKHINKQHVLRPAAYAAEQGAAGYERHFEDNEENRYIWSENSIRGILRSPIYAGNLAGYKRIAANMKSKKRPSKLPEEWEVIPNTHEGIVTQEEFDTVQQLMTSRRREQNAGGFENIFSGVIKCADCGYAMRASSANRRKRPDIIDCIQYSCNNYGRYGNIMCTAHSIEARDLFNAVLADINRFADMAVNDEKAVRAIEKRLTETDQSRAKALEKERKKLNKRLAELDRLFSSLYEDKVMERITERNFEMMSGKYQKEQLEIETRLKEVTETLNDSYEKSQGVRDFLSLIRNYQGLKELDATVINALIDKILVSEREKMADGTVQQEIKIYYKFIGFVGELHITPTKRWTALKPKNCTVCGVEYVPRSGISKYCPECRERIRKAQGTETKRRSRERNRQVCIELSAKNDRLIWNSGQEERCVRAIKIRKLILSGM
;
A
#
# COMPACT_ATOMS: atom_id res chain seq x y z
N MET A 1 -63.76 -39.95 5.46
CA MET A 1 -64.05 -38.58 5.94
C MET A 1 -63.38 -38.37 7.28
N ALA A 2 -62.24 -37.67 7.29
CA ALA A 2 -61.67 -37.06 8.49
C ALA A 2 -61.41 -35.60 8.09
N GLY A 3 -62.37 -34.74 8.43
CA GLY A 3 -62.25 -33.31 8.18
C GLY A 3 -61.15 -32.74 9.07
N ILE A 4 -60.04 -32.35 8.45
CA ILE A 4 -59.07 -31.46 9.09
C ILE A 4 -59.79 -30.11 9.22
N LYS A 5 -60.21 -29.78 10.44
CA LYS A 5 -60.66 -28.44 10.80
C LYS A 5 -59.55 -27.47 10.40
N MET A 6 -59.79 -26.64 9.39
CA MET A 6 -59.00 -25.43 9.23
C MET A 6 -59.44 -24.48 10.34
N GLU A 7 -58.68 -24.43 11.42
CA GLU A 7 -58.74 -23.29 12.34
C GLU A 7 -58.47 -22.04 11.50
N ASN A 8 -59.37 -21.05 11.57
CA ASN A 8 -59.15 -19.74 10.98
C ASN A 8 -57.99 -19.09 11.74
N GLN A 9 -56.76 -19.36 11.31
CA GLN A 9 -55.56 -18.85 11.94
C GLN A 9 -55.54 -17.33 11.70
N ILE A 10 -55.76 -16.56 12.76
CA ILE A 10 -55.73 -15.10 12.70
C ILE A 10 -54.26 -14.71 12.55
N TYR A 11 -53.90 -14.19 11.38
CA TYR A 11 -52.55 -13.69 11.15
C TYR A 11 -52.40 -12.26 11.66
N GLU A 12 -51.40 -12.05 12.50
CA GLU A 12 -50.87 -10.78 12.95
C GLU A 12 -49.79 -10.31 11.96
N VAL A 13 -50.18 -9.37 11.09
CA VAL A 13 -49.42 -9.00 9.90
C VAL A 13 -48.54 -7.79 10.15
N GLY A 14 -47.26 -7.91 9.80
CA GLY A 14 -46.32 -6.82 9.58
C GLY A 14 -46.18 -6.50 8.08
N ILE A 15 -46.45 -5.25 7.69
CA ILE A 15 -46.19 -4.79 6.32
C ILE A 15 -44.79 -4.18 6.25
N TYR A 16 -43.96 -4.61 5.30
CA TYR A 16 -42.64 -4.00 5.07
C TYR A 16 -42.55 -3.31 3.71
N CYS A 17 -42.31 -2.00 3.74
CA CYS A 17 -42.14 -1.14 2.57
C CYS A 17 -40.72 -0.58 2.51
N ARG A 18 -40.14 -0.52 1.30
CA ARG A 18 -38.79 0.01 1.09
C ARG A 18 -38.67 0.77 -0.22
N LEU A 19 -37.99 1.90 -0.19
CA LEU A 19 -37.56 2.63 -1.39
C LEU A 19 -36.02 2.58 -1.50
N SER A 20 -35.51 2.29 -2.69
CA SER A 20 -34.08 2.14 -2.91
C SER A 20 -33.48 3.46 -3.42
N LYS A 21 -32.28 3.81 -2.95
CA LYS A 21 -31.57 5.03 -3.35
C LYS A 21 -31.12 5.04 -4.82
N ASP A 22 -31.20 3.90 -5.51
CA ASP A 22 -30.84 3.75 -6.93
C ASP A 22 -32.02 4.03 -7.88
N ASP A 23 -33.27 4.03 -7.37
CA ASP A 23 -34.49 4.26 -8.16
C ASP A 23 -34.82 5.77 -8.12
N GLY A 24 -34.03 6.57 -8.83
CA GLY A 24 -34.10 8.05 -8.82
C GLY A 24 -35.36 8.65 -9.44
N THR A 25 -36.49 8.54 -8.76
CA THR A 25 -37.72 9.30 -9.08
C THR A 25 -38.03 10.31 -7.99
N ASP A 26 -38.10 11.59 -8.35
CA ASP A 26 -38.36 12.79 -7.52
C ASP A 26 -39.74 12.84 -6.83
N ASN A 27 -40.40 11.70 -6.62
CA ASN A 27 -41.73 11.62 -6.01
C ASN A 27 -41.76 10.54 -4.91
N GLU A 28 -40.89 10.72 -3.92
CA GLU A 28 -40.58 9.77 -2.83
C GLU A 28 -41.83 9.37 -2.01
N SER A 29 -42.74 10.33 -1.77
CA SER A 29 -43.93 10.11 -0.93
C SER A 29 -45.03 9.30 -1.64
N ALA A 30 -45.17 9.41 -2.96
CA ALA A 30 -46.23 8.74 -3.72
C ALA A 30 -45.98 7.24 -3.87
N SER A 31 -44.72 6.82 -4.03
CA SER A 31 -44.35 5.41 -4.25
C SER A 31 -44.53 4.53 -3.01
N ILE A 32 -44.14 5.03 -1.83
CA ILE A 32 -44.33 4.31 -0.55
C ILE A 32 -45.81 4.29 -0.15
N ALA A 33 -46.54 5.39 -0.36
CA ALA A 33 -47.98 5.44 -0.12
C ALA A 33 -48.74 4.42 -0.98
N THR A 34 -48.35 4.30 -2.25
CA THR A 34 -48.91 3.30 -3.17
C THR A 34 -48.61 1.87 -2.72
N GLN A 35 -47.37 1.59 -2.28
CA GLN A 35 -47.00 0.28 -1.70
C GLN A 35 -47.85 -0.04 -0.47
N LYS A 36 -47.97 0.92 0.46
CA LYS A 36 -48.75 0.75 1.68
C LYS A 36 -50.23 0.50 1.39
N SER A 37 -50.83 1.22 0.43
CA SER A 37 -52.23 1.03 0.05
C SER A 37 -52.47 -0.37 -0.50
N ILE A 38 -51.67 -0.81 -1.49
CA ILE A 38 -51.80 -2.14 -2.12
C ILE A 38 -51.70 -3.25 -1.07
N LEU A 39 -50.73 -3.15 -0.16
CA LEU A 39 -50.51 -4.16 0.87
C LEU A 39 -51.59 -4.15 1.95
N THR A 40 -52.06 -2.96 2.35
CA THR A 40 -53.15 -2.83 3.33
C THR A 40 -54.46 -3.38 2.76
N ASP A 41 -54.75 -3.12 1.49
CA ASP A 41 -55.94 -3.64 0.80
C ASP A 41 -55.87 -5.16 0.65
N TYR A 42 -54.68 -5.71 0.39
CA TYR A 42 -54.47 -7.16 0.37
C TYR A 42 -54.75 -7.80 1.73
N VAL A 43 -54.19 -7.24 2.82
CA VAL A 43 -54.40 -7.73 4.19
C VAL A 43 -55.88 -7.66 4.60
N LYS A 44 -56.58 -6.57 4.26
CA LYS A 44 -58.02 -6.40 4.50
C LYS A 44 -58.86 -7.42 3.75
N LYS A 45 -58.55 -7.69 2.48
CA LYS A 45 -59.25 -8.70 1.65
C LYS A 45 -59.12 -10.12 2.21
N GLN A 46 -58.01 -10.42 2.87
CA GLN A 46 -57.77 -11.72 3.50
C GLN A 46 -58.36 -11.83 4.92
N GLY A 47 -58.87 -10.73 5.49
CA GLY A 47 -59.42 -10.70 6.85
C GLY A 47 -58.39 -10.81 7.96
N TRP A 48 -57.12 -10.46 7.70
CA TRP A 48 -56.03 -10.54 8.69
C TRP A 48 -55.86 -9.24 9.48
N HIS A 49 -55.23 -9.33 10.66
CA HIS A 49 -55.03 -8.18 11.54
C HIS A 49 -53.70 -7.49 11.25
N LEU A 50 -53.75 -6.23 10.81
CA LEU A 50 -52.55 -5.42 10.59
C LEU A 50 -52.00 -4.90 11.94
N VAL A 51 -50.85 -5.40 12.38
CA VAL A 51 -50.21 -4.96 13.62
C VAL A 51 -49.39 -3.70 13.41
N LYS A 52 -48.52 -3.68 12.39
CA LYS A 52 -47.58 -2.57 12.19
C LYS A 52 -47.08 -2.49 10.74
N THR A 53 -46.77 -1.28 10.30
CA THR A 53 -46.10 -1.01 9.03
C THR A 53 -44.67 -0.53 9.30
N TYR A 54 -43.70 -1.18 8.68
CA TYR A 54 -42.27 -0.90 8.77
C TYR A 54 -41.82 -0.27 7.45
N VAL A 55 -41.17 0.90 7.52
CA VAL A 55 -40.76 1.66 6.34
C VAL A 55 -39.28 2.00 6.45
N ASP A 56 -38.49 1.57 5.47
CA ASP A 56 -37.09 1.99 5.31
C ASP A 56 -36.96 2.81 4.02
N ASP A 57 -36.58 4.08 4.16
CA ASP A 57 -36.39 5.01 3.05
C ASP A 57 -34.90 5.28 2.79
N GLY A 58 -34.49 5.30 1.52
CA GLY A 58 -33.10 5.54 1.12
C GLY A 58 -32.10 4.40 1.43
N TYR A 59 -32.57 3.21 1.80
CA TYR A 59 -31.71 2.06 2.14
C TYR A 59 -31.52 1.10 0.95
N SER A 60 -30.25 0.72 0.72
CA SER A 60 -29.88 -0.26 -0.31
C SER A 60 -30.42 -1.66 0.00
N GLY A 61 -30.88 -2.35 -1.06
CA GLY A 61 -31.36 -3.73 -1.01
C GLY A 61 -30.29 -4.76 -0.62
N THR A 62 -29.00 -4.41 -0.66
CA THR A 62 -27.88 -5.31 -0.34
C THR A 62 -27.46 -5.28 1.13
N ASN A 63 -28.02 -4.40 1.96
CA ASN A 63 -27.69 -4.29 3.39
C ASN A 63 -28.90 -4.67 4.24
N PHE A 64 -28.76 -5.56 5.23
CA PHE A 64 -29.82 -5.98 6.16
C PHE A 64 -29.75 -5.31 7.53
N GLN A 65 -28.73 -4.48 7.79
CA GLN A 65 -28.69 -3.59 8.95
C GLN A 65 -29.52 -2.32 8.69
N ARG A 66 -30.84 -2.48 8.54
CA ARG A 66 -31.78 -1.36 8.33
C ARG A 66 -32.63 -1.14 9.59
N PRO A 67 -32.88 0.09 10.04
CA PRO A 67 -33.57 0.34 11.31
C PRO A 67 -34.98 -0.27 11.39
N SER A 68 -35.82 -0.07 10.38
CA SER A 68 -37.21 -0.57 10.41
C SER A 68 -37.27 -2.08 10.15
N PHE A 69 -36.38 -2.62 9.31
CA PHE A 69 -36.22 -4.07 9.16
C PHE A 69 -35.82 -4.74 10.49
N GLN A 70 -34.83 -4.20 11.20
CA GLN A 70 -34.40 -4.74 12.49
C GLN A 70 -35.50 -4.66 13.56
N ASN A 71 -36.31 -3.61 13.54
CA ASN A 71 -37.49 -3.51 14.40
C ASN A 71 -38.55 -4.57 14.07
N MET A 72 -38.75 -4.88 12.79
CA MET A 72 -39.63 -5.96 12.36
C MET A 72 -39.13 -7.32 12.86
N ILE A 73 -37.83 -7.60 12.70
CA ILE A 73 -37.21 -8.84 13.20
C ILE A 73 -37.39 -8.97 14.72
N LYS A 74 -37.19 -7.90 15.50
CA LYS A 74 -37.46 -7.92 16.94
C LYS A 74 -38.93 -8.15 17.28
N ASP A 75 -39.85 -7.58 16.50
CA ASP A 75 -41.29 -7.78 16.72
C ASP A 75 -41.70 -9.24 16.38
N ILE A 76 -41.01 -9.90 15.44
CA ILE A 76 -41.12 -11.35 15.15
C ILE A 76 -40.60 -12.19 16.33
N GLU A 77 -39.39 -11.91 16.81
CA GLU A 77 -38.77 -12.65 17.93
C GLU A 77 -39.59 -12.52 19.22
N ASN A 78 -40.27 -11.39 19.41
CA ASN A 78 -41.19 -11.17 20.53
C ASN A 78 -42.58 -11.76 20.31
N GLY A 79 -42.83 -12.45 19.19
CA GLY A 79 -44.10 -13.09 18.86
C GLY A 79 -45.26 -12.13 18.58
N ARG A 80 -44.99 -10.87 18.25
CA ARG A 80 -46.01 -9.83 17.98
C ARG A 80 -46.54 -9.82 16.54
N ILE A 81 -45.84 -10.49 15.64
CA ILE A 81 -46.24 -10.66 14.25
C ILE A 81 -45.90 -12.08 13.82
N ASN A 82 -46.83 -12.73 13.13
CA ASN A 82 -46.70 -14.09 12.61
C ASN A 82 -46.83 -14.15 11.07
N CYS A 83 -47.00 -13.00 10.41
CA CYS A 83 -46.99 -12.88 8.97
C CYS A 83 -46.30 -11.59 8.51
N VAL A 84 -45.43 -11.68 7.50
CA VAL A 84 -44.77 -10.54 6.87
C VAL A 84 -45.22 -10.42 5.43
N VAL A 85 -45.70 -9.24 5.04
CA VAL A 85 -46.18 -8.98 3.68
C VAL A 85 -45.39 -7.85 3.03
N THR A 86 -44.90 -8.11 1.82
CA THR A 86 -44.18 -7.14 0.98
C THR A 86 -44.79 -7.06 -0.41
N LYS A 87 -44.52 -5.98 -1.14
CA LYS A 87 -44.99 -5.81 -2.53
C LYS A 87 -44.33 -6.82 -3.45
N ASP A 88 -43.02 -6.93 -3.37
CA ASP A 88 -42.15 -7.75 -4.21
C ASP A 88 -40.96 -8.22 -3.38
N LEU A 89 -40.40 -9.39 -3.70
CA LEU A 89 -39.28 -10.01 -3.00
C LEU A 89 -38.06 -9.08 -2.91
N SER A 90 -37.90 -8.21 -3.90
CA SER A 90 -36.84 -7.21 -3.92
C SER A 90 -36.90 -6.26 -2.71
N ARG A 91 -38.07 -6.11 -2.06
CA ARG A 91 -38.23 -5.29 -0.85
C ARG A 91 -37.50 -5.91 0.32
N LEU A 92 -37.61 -7.22 0.53
CA LEU A 92 -36.89 -7.97 1.57
C LEU A 92 -35.38 -7.75 1.42
N GLY A 93 -34.83 -8.05 0.24
CA GLY A 93 -33.44 -7.75 -0.07
C GLY A 93 -33.01 -8.23 -1.46
N ARG A 94 -31.79 -7.86 -1.82
CA ARG A 94 -31.11 -8.22 -3.08
C ARG A 94 -29.90 -9.14 -2.85
N ASN A 95 -29.55 -9.47 -1.60
CA ASN A 95 -28.46 -10.42 -1.29
C ASN A 95 -29.03 -11.84 -1.14
N TYR A 96 -28.62 -12.75 -2.02
CA TYR A 96 -29.08 -14.13 -2.08
C TYR A 96 -28.92 -14.89 -0.76
N LEU A 97 -27.74 -14.80 -0.12
CA LEU A 97 -27.44 -15.57 1.09
C LEU A 97 -28.29 -15.12 2.27
N ASP A 98 -28.44 -13.81 2.45
CA ASP A 98 -29.20 -13.24 3.55
C ASP A 98 -30.72 -13.42 3.32
N CYS A 99 -31.20 -13.21 2.09
CA CYS A 99 -32.61 -13.48 1.74
C CYS A 99 -32.98 -14.95 1.94
N GLY A 100 -32.12 -15.87 1.49
CA GLY A 100 -32.30 -17.31 1.70
C GLY A 100 -32.33 -17.66 3.18
N LEU A 101 -31.38 -17.14 3.97
CA LEU A 101 -31.37 -17.32 5.43
C LEU A 101 -32.70 -16.88 6.07
N TYR A 102 -33.23 -15.71 5.69
CA TYR A 102 -34.47 -15.23 6.29
C TYR A 102 -35.70 -16.04 5.85
N LEU A 103 -35.79 -16.43 4.58
CA LEU A 103 -36.95 -17.13 4.03
C LEU A 103 -37.00 -18.62 4.37
N GLU A 104 -35.84 -19.29 4.41
CA GLU A 104 -35.75 -20.75 4.57
C GLU A 104 -35.45 -21.17 6.01
N VAL A 105 -34.80 -20.32 6.79
CA VAL A 105 -34.38 -20.63 8.17
C VAL A 105 -35.14 -19.77 9.17
N PHE A 106 -34.95 -18.45 9.14
CA PHE A 106 -35.43 -17.57 10.21
C PHE A 106 -36.97 -17.48 10.30
N PHE A 107 -37.69 -17.22 9.20
CA PHE A 107 -39.15 -17.14 9.24
C PHE A 107 -39.80 -18.50 9.59
N PRO A 108 -39.37 -19.63 9.01
CA PRO A 108 -39.87 -20.94 9.43
C PRO A 108 -39.59 -21.29 10.91
N GLU A 109 -38.38 -21.01 11.42
CA GLU A 109 -38.02 -21.25 12.83
C GLU A 109 -38.90 -20.45 13.80
N ASN A 110 -39.32 -19.25 13.40
CA ASN A 110 -40.17 -18.38 14.21
C ASN A 110 -41.68 -18.53 13.87
N ASN A 111 -42.08 -19.55 13.11
CA ASN A 111 -43.47 -19.78 12.66
C ASN A 111 -44.10 -18.57 11.95
N VAL A 112 -43.29 -17.81 11.19
CA VAL A 112 -43.73 -16.64 10.43
C VAL A 112 -43.98 -16.99 8.97
N ARG A 113 -45.14 -16.61 8.45
CA ARG A 113 -45.47 -16.71 7.02
C ARG A 113 -44.99 -15.47 6.27
N TYR A 114 -44.25 -15.63 5.17
CA TYR A 114 -43.82 -14.51 4.34
C TYR A 114 -44.55 -14.52 2.99
N ILE A 115 -45.06 -13.36 2.58
CA ILE A 115 -45.81 -13.17 1.33
C ILE A 115 -45.23 -11.99 0.54
N ALA A 116 -44.94 -12.22 -0.75
CA ALA A 116 -44.67 -11.17 -1.72
C ALA A 116 -45.79 -11.14 -2.76
N VAL A 117 -46.62 -10.08 -2.72
CA VAL A 117 -47.90 -10.02 -3.43
C VAL A 117 -47.74 -10.08 -4.95
N ASN A 118 -46.78 -9.33 -5.52
CA ASN A 118 -46.59 -9.27 -6.97
C ASN A 118 -45.82 -10.45 -7.53
N ASP A 119 -44.92 -11.04 -6.74
CA ASP A 119 -44.08 -12.16 -7.18
C ASP A 119 -44.79 -13.51 -7.00
N GLY A 120 -45.97 -13.52 -6.36
CA GLY A 120 -46.73 -14.74 -6.07
C GLY A 120 -46.01 -15.67 -5.09
N VAL A 121 -45.06 -15.15 -4.31
CA VAL A 121 -44.28 -15.91 -3.34
C VAL A 121 -45.06 -15.98 -2.04
N ASP A 122 -45.32 -17.18 -1.57
CA ASP A 122 -45.98 -17.47 -0.31
C ASP A 122 -45.29 -18.66 0.33
N THR A 123 -44.64 -18.46 1.48
CA THR A 123 -43.88 -19.52 2.15
C THR A 123 -44.75 -20.66 2.68
N LEU A 124 -46.07 -20.50 2.70
CA LEU A 124 -47.02 -21.56 3.02
C LEU A 124 -47.23 -22.52 1.84
N ASN A 125 -47.09 -22.03 0.60
CA ASN A 125 -47.21 -22.82 -0.63
C ASN A 125 -45.82 -23.27 -1.10
N LYS A 126 -45.39 -24.47 -0.68
CA LYS A 126 -44.08 -25.07 -1.03
C LYS A 126 -43.77 -25.13 -2.54
N SER A 127 -44.77 -24.98 -3.43
CA SER A 127 -44.61 -24.96 -4.89
C SER A 127 -44.03 -23.66 -5.46
N ALA A 128 -44.12 -22.53 -4.75
CA ALA A 128 -43.60 -21.23 -5.21
C ALA A 128 -42.12 -20.98 -4.82
N MET A 129 -41.51 -21.85 -4.01
CA MET A 129 -40.11 -21.70 -3.56
C MET A 129 -39.06 -22.09 -4.62
N ASP A 130 -39.43 -22.73 -5.73
CA ASP A 130 -38.43 -23.37 -6.61
C ASP A 130 -37.80 -22.43 -7.66
N ILE A 131 -38.43 -21.30 -8.01
CA ILE A 131 -37.93 -20.39 -9.08
C ILE A 131 -37.24 -19.14 -8.53
N THR A 132 -37.44 -18.82 -7.26
CA THR A 132 -36.89 -17.61 -6.63
C THR A 132 -35.35 -17.58 -6.66
N PRO A 133 -34.64 -18.67 -6.30
CA PRO A 133 -33.19 -18.75 -6.49
C PRO A 133 -32.76 -18.50 -7.94
N PHE A 134 -33.48 -19.06 -8.92
CA PHE A 134 -33.18 -18.89 -10.34
C PHE A 134 -33.40 -17.45 -10.83
N ARG A 135 -34.49 -16.78 -10.44
CA ARG A 135 -34.73 -15.37 -10.80
C ARG A 135 -33.64 -14.45 -10.25
N ASN A 136 -33.19 -14.71 -9.02
CA ASN A 136 -32.10 -13.95 -8.41
C ASN A 136 -30.76 -14.21 -9.10
N ILE A 137 -30.45 -15.46 -9.45
CA ILE A 137 -29.28 -15.82 -10.26
C ILE A 137 -29.33 -15.10 -11.61
N LEU A 138 -30.48 -15.10 -12.30
CA LEU A 138 -30.64 -14.42 -13.59
C LEU A 138 -30.43 -12.91 -13.48
N ASN A 139 -30.95 -12.26 -12.44
CA ASN A 139 -30.72 -10.83 -12.19
C ASN A 139 -29.24 -10.53 -11.88
N GLU A 140 -28.56 -11.41 -11.15
CA GLU A 140 -27.13 -11.27 -10.87
C GLU A 140 -26.28 -11.50 -12.13
N MET A 141 -26.62 -12.52 -12.93
CA MET A 141 -26.01 -12.76 -14.23
C MET A 141 -26.18 -11.56 -15.16
N TYR A 142 -27.38 -10.97 -15.20
CA TYR A 142 -27.64 -9.76 -15.96
C TYR A 142 -26.79 -8.58 -15.46
N SER A 143 -26.69 -8.37 -14.15
CA SER A 143 -25.85 -7.32 -13.56
C SER A 143 -24.35 -7.53 -13.85
N ALA A 144 -23.90 -8.79 -13.82
CA ALA A 144 -22.52 -9.15 -14.16
C ALA A 144 -22.23 -8.94 -15.65
N ASP A 145 -23.15 -9.34 -16.53
CA ASP A 145 -23.05 -9.14 -17.98
C ASP A 145 -23.05 -7.65 -18.34
N VAL A 146 -23.95 -6.86 -17.75
CA VAL A 146 -23.96 -5.40 -17.86
C VAL A 146 -22.63 -4.81 -17.36
N SER A 147 -22.10 -5.29 -16.23
CA SER A 147 -20.79 -4.83 -15.73
C SER A 147 -19.65 -5.14 -16.70
N VAL A 148 -19.65 -6.32 -17.33
CA VAL A 148 -18.66 -6.71 -18.35
C VAL A 148 -18.79 -5.82 -19.58
N LYS A 149 -20.01 -5.62 -20.10
CA LYS A 149 -20.31 -4.76 -21.24
C LYS A 149 -19.93 -3.30 -21.00
N ILE A 150 -20.21 -2.78 -19.81
CA ILE A 150 -19.81 -1.42 -19.43
C ILE A 150 -18.28 -1.35 -19.39
N LYS A 151 -17.59 -2.29 -18.72
CA LYS A 151 -16.13 -2.29 -18.66
C LYS A 151 -15.48 -2.40 -20.04
N SER A 152 -16.01 -3.23 -20.93
CA SER A 152 -15.51 -3.36 -22.29
C SER A 152 -15.76 -2.08 -23.10
N ALA A 153 -16.92 -1.45 -22.97
CA ALA A 153 -17.21 -0.16 -23.60
C ALA A 153 -16.29 0.96 -23.09
N TYR A 154 -16.04 1.04 -21.78
CA TYR A 154 -15.07 1.99 -21.20
C TYR A 154 -13.65 1.71 -21.70
N ARG A 155 -13.27 0.44 -21.84
CA ARG A 155 -11.94 0.06 -22.35
C ARG A 155 -11.76 0.36 -23.82
N ALA A 156 -12.78 0.12 -24.64
CA ALA A 156 -12.79 0.49 -26.05
C ALA A 156 -12.69 2.02 -26.22
N ARG A 157 -13.43 2.80 -25.42
CA ARG A 157 -13.33 4.27 -25.42
C ARG A 157 -11.96 4.75 -24.98
N PHE A 158 -11.40 4.13 -23.94
CA PHE A 158 -10.03 4.42 -23.51
C PHE A 158 -9.05 4.15 -24.64
N GLN A 159 -9.10 2.98 -25.28
CA GLN A 159 -8.27 2.60 -26.45
C GLN A 159 -8.39 3.55 -27.65
N GLN A 160 -9.53 4.22 -27.81
CA GLN A 160 -9.73 5.28 -28.80
C GLN A 160 -9.08 6.62 -28.41
N GLY A 161 -8.38 6.69 -27.27
CA GLY A 161 -7.75 7.91 -26.77
C GLY A 161 -8.71 8.90 -26.09
N LYS A 162 -9.96 8.51 -25.83
CA LYS A 162 -10.98 9.41 -25.24
C LYS A 162 -10.76 9.62 -23.75
N PHE A 163 -10.72 10.87 -23.32
CA PHE A 163 -10.62 11.24 -21.91
C PHE A 163 -11.96 11.04 -21.20
N MET A 164 -12.00 10.07 -20.26
CA MET A 164 -13.23 9.67 -19.56
C MET A 164 -13.37 10.30 -18.15
N GLY A 165 -12.47 11.21 -17.76
CA GLY A 165 -12.52 11.84 -16.44
C GLY A 165 -13.65 12.87 -16.35
N THR A 166 -14.29 13.02 -15.19
CA THR A 166 -15.34 14.04 -14.98
C THR A 166 -14.78 15.45 -15.15
N TYR A 167 -13.61 15.71 -14.55
CA TYR A 167 -12.93 17.00 -14.57
C TYR A 167 -11.60 16.88 -15.34
N ALA A 168 -11.23 17.93 -16.06
CA ALA A 168 -9.95 18.01 -16.74
C ALA A 168 -8.79 18.07 -15.73
N PRO A 169 -7.62 17.49 -16.06
CA PRO A 169 -6.40 17.70 -15.29
C PRO A 169 -6.01 19.18 -15.28
N TYR A 170 -5.29 19.62 -14.25
CA TYR A 170 -4.78 20.99 -14.17
C TYR A 170 -3.90 21.33 -15.38
N GLY A 171 -4.01 22.52 -15.97
CA GLY A 171 -3.34 22.86 -17.23
C GLY A 171 -4.17 22.56 -18.49
N TYR A 172 -5.29 21.85 -18.35
CA TYR A 172 -6.18 21.47 -19.43
C TYR A 172 -7.63 21.86 -19.16
N VAL A 173 -8.38 22.07 -20.23
CA VAL A 173 -9.84 22.18 -20.25
C VAL A 173 -10.41 21.12 -21.19
N LYS A 174 -11.68 20.75 -21.00
CA LYS A 174 -12.38 19.90 -21.95
C LYS A 174 -12.79 20.71 -23.17
N ASP A 175 -12.68 20.12 -24.34
CA ASP A 175 -13.17 20.75 -25.57
C ASP A 175 -14.71 20.94 -25.47
N PRO A 176 -15.23 22.17 -25.69
CA PRO A 176 -16.66 22.42 -25.77
C PRO A 176 -17.38 21.58 -26.84
N ALA A 177 -16.69 21.21 -27.93
CA ALA A 177 -17.22 20.40 -29.02
C ALA A 177 -17.17 18.89 -28.71
N ASP A 178 -16.09 18.40 -28.08
CA ASP A 178 -15.98 17.02 -27.61
C ASP A 178 -15.52 16.95 -26.15
N HIS A 179 -16.45 16.60 -25.27
CA HIS A 179 -16.19 16.51 -23.83
C HIS A 179 -15.15 15.43 -23.45
N ASN A 180 -14.76 14.57 -24.40
CA ASN A 180 -13.74 13.55 -24.24
C ASN A 180 -12.39 13.94 -24.84
N HIS A 181 -12.24 15.14 -25.38
CA HIS A 181 -10.97 15.69 -25.85
C HIS A 181 -10.46 16.77 -24.88
N LEU A 182 -9.14 16.85 -24.72
CA LEU A 182 -8.47 17.80 -23.83
C LEU A 182 -7.77 18.89 -24.65
N LEU A 183 -8.04 20.15 -24.32
CA LEU A 183 -7.37 21.32 -24.87
C LEU A 183 -6.51 21.98 -23.79
N ILE A 184 -5.42 22.62 -24.21
CA ILE A 184 -4.54 23.35 -23.28
C ILE A 184 -5.28 24.56 -22.72
N ASP A 185 -5.20 24.74 -21.40
CA ASP A 185 -5.75 25.91 -20.72
C ASP A 185 -4.67 27.00 -20.57
N ASP A 186 -4.72 28.01 -21.43
CA ASP A 186 -3.75 29.11 -21.45
C ASP A 186 -3.60 29.81 -20.09
N LYS A 187 -4.64 29.80 -19.24
CA LYS A 187 -4.61 30.46 -17.93
C LYS A 187 -3.68 29.79 -16.94
N VAL A 188 -3.52 28.47 -17.00
CA VAL A 188 -2.78 27.69 -16.00
C VAL A 188 -1.69 26.78 -16.59
N ALA A 189 -1.68 26.59 -17.92
CA ALA A 189 -0.67 25.79 -18.60
C ALA A 189 0.76 26.34 -18.43
N HIS A 190 0.92 27.66 -18.33
CA HIS A 190 2.22 28.29 -18.09
C HIS A 190 2.84 27.86 -16.76
N VAL A 191 2.01 27.64 -15.72
CA VAL A 191 2.44 27.16 -14.39
C VAL A 191 2.97 25.73 -14.51
N VAL A 192 2.31 24.90 -15.31
CA VAL A 192 2.75 23.53 -15.56
C VAL A 192 4.09 23.52 -16.30
N ARG A 193 4.23 24.32 -17.36
CA ARG A 193 5.53 24.47 -18.07
C ARG A 193 6.63 24.91 -17.12
N GLU A 194 6.39 25.94 -16.31
CA GLU A 194 7.36 26.41 -15.32
C GLU A 194 7.76 25.32 -14.30
N ILE A 195 6.81 24.49 -13.85
CA ILE A 195 7.10 23.35 -12.97
C ILE A 195 8.05 22.35 -13.64
N PHE A 196 7.85 22.07 -14.93
CA PHE A 196 8.74 21.19 -15.71
C PHE A 196 10.10 21.83 -15.97
N ASP A 197 10.15 23.10 -16.35
CA ASP A 197 11.40 23.85 -16.56
C ASP A 197 12.27 23.89 -15.30
N LEU A 198 11.66 24.15 -14.14
CA LEU A 198 12.36 24.12 -12.86
C LEU A 198 12.87 22.72 -12.51
N ALA A 199 12.14 21.67 -12.89
CA ALA A 199 12.56 20.29 -12.69
C ALA A 199 13.74 19.90 -13.60
N LEU A 200 13.71 20.32 -14.87
CA LEU A 200 14.78 20.18 -15.86
C LEU A 200 16.04 20.95 -15.43
N ALA A 201 15.87 22.15 -14.86
CA ALA A 201 16.95 22.93 -14.27
C ALA A 201 17.56 22.32 -12.98
N GLY A 202 17.15 21.10 -12.58
CA GLY A 202 17.75 20.42 -11.44
C GLY A 202 17.17 20.81 -10.08
N ASN A 203 16.09 21.58 -10.00
CA ASN A 203 15.46 21.93 -8.70
C ASN A 203 14.61 20.79 -8.13
N GLY A 204 14.73 20.50 -6.84
CA GLY A 204 13.95 19.42 -6.20
C GLY A 204 12.50 19.82 -5.92
N ILE A 205 11.59 18.84 -5.78
CA ILE A 205 10.15 19.06 -5.55
C ILE A 205 9.88 20.07 -4.41
N ALA A 206 10.63 19.98 -3.31
CA ALA A 206 10.47 20.90 -2.17
C ALA A 206 10.85 22.35 -2.50
N LYS A 207 11.85 22.54 -3.37
CA LYS A 207 12.29 23.87 -3.84
C LYS A 207 11.29 24.43 -4.86
N ILE A 208 10.84 23.61 -5.81
CA ILE A 208 9.78 23.95 -6.77
C ILE A 208 8.52 24.39 -6.02
N ARG A 209 8.08 23.61 -5.01
CA ARG A 209 6.93 23.96 -4.17
C ARG A 209 7.06 25.33 -3.51
N LYS A 210 8.22 25.63 -2.92
CA LYS A 210 8.45 26.93 -2.27
C LYS A 210 8.37 28.08 -3.28
N HIS A 211 8.87 27.86 -4.50
CA HIS A 211 8.82 28.83 -5.58
C HIS A 211 7.38 29.10 -6.03
N ILE A 212 6.61 28.05 -6.37
CA ILE A 212 5.22 28.18 -6.79
C ILE A 212 4.33 28.79 -5.68
N ASN A 213 4.51 28.38 -4.42
CA ASN A 213 3.78 28.98 -3.30
C ASN A 213 4.08 30.47 -3.12
N LYS A 214 5.29 30.93 -3.47
CA LYS A 214 5.67 32.35 -3.37
C LYS A 214 4.98 33.21 -4.45
N GLN A 215 4.68 32.62 -5.60
CA GLN A 215 3.94 33.28 -6.68
C GLN A 215 2.43 33.41 -6.37
N HIS A 216 1.95 32.77 -5.32
CA HIS A 216 0.55 32.84 -4.89
C HIS A 216 -0.44 32.38 -5.97
N VAL A 217 -0.08 31.30 -6.67
CA VAL A 217 -0.89 30.68 -7.73
C VAL A 217 -1.91 29.70 -7.16
N LEU A 218 -3.13 29.72 -7.68
CA LEU A 218 -4.19 28.79 -7.29
C LEU A 218 -3.76 27.34 -7.49
N ARG A 219 -3.92 26.52 -6.44
CA ARG A 219 -3.61 25.09 -6.53
C ARG A 219 -4.67 24.35 -7.35
N PRO A 220 -4.36 23.13 -7.86
CA PRO A 220 -5.27 22.39 -8.74
C PRO A 220 -6.70 22.19 -8.20
N ALA A 221 -6.84 21.89 -6.91
CA ALA A 221 -8.16 21.69 -6.30
C ALA A 221 -8.97 22.99 -6.18
N ALA A 222 -8.31 24.13 -5.92
CA ALA A 222 -8.99 25.42 -5.84
C ALA A 222 -9.41 25.89 -7.24
N TYR A 223 -8.53 25.73 -8.23
CA TYR A 223 -8.84 26.02 -9.63
C TYR A 223 -10.00 25.18 -10.16
N ALA A 224 -10.01 23.88 -9.86
CA ALA A 224 -11.12 23.00 -10.25
C ALA A 224 -12.46 23.47 -9.64
N ALA A 225 -12.48 23.92 -8.39
CA ALA A 225 -13.68 24.45 -7.75
C ALA A 225 -14.18 25.74 -8.43
N GLU A 226 -13.27 26.65 -8.80
CA GLU A 226 -13.63 27.87 -9.56
C GLU A 226 -14.22 27.55 -10.95
N GLN A 227 -13.79 26.44 -11.56
CA GLN A 227 -14.33 25.92 -12.81
C GLN A 227 -15.65 25.12 -12.62
N GLY A 228 -16.24 25.15 -11.42
CA GLY A 228 -17.52 24.51 -11.12
C GLY A 228 -17.44 23.04 -10.70
N ALA A 229 -16.26 22.54 -10.33
CA ALA A 229 -16.12 21.18 -9.82
C ALA A 229 -16.59 21.05 -8.37
N ALA A 230 -17.69 20.31 -8.17
CA ALA A 230 -18.28 20.12 -6.86
C ALA A 230 -17.44 19.23 -5.93
N GLY A 231 -17.35 19.61 -4.65
CA GLY A 231 -16.76 18.81 -3.58
C GLY A 231 -15.27 19.05 -3.36
N TYR A 232 -14.67 20.01 -4.07
CA TYR A 232 -13.30 20.45 -3.84
C TYR A 232 -13.21 21.58 -2.79
N GLU A 233 -14.33 22.26 -2.50
CA GLU A 233 -14.44 23.37 -1.54
C GLU A 233 -14.02 22.96 -0.13
N ARG A 234 -14.40 21.75 0.30
CA ARG A 234 -14.01 21.13 1.59
C ARG A 234 -12.52 21.17 1.91
N HIS A 235 -11.66 21.32 0.89
CA HIS A 235 -10.21 21.33 1.09
C HIS A 235 -9.67 22.72 1.47
N PHE A 236 -10.50 23.77 1.42
CA PHE A 236 -10.14 25.15 1.73
C PHE A 236 -11.26 25.97 2.41
N GLU A 237 -12.38 25.34 2.79
CA GLU A 237 -13.47 25.97 3.57
C GLU A 237 -12.99 26.65 4.86
N ASP A 238 -12.03 26.05 5.58
CA ASP A 238 -11.57 26.57 6.88
C ASP A 238 -10.61 27.77 6.78
N ASN A 239 -9.90 27.92 5.65
CA ASN A 239 -8.92 29.00 5.47
C ASN A 239 -8.70 29.27 3.97
N GLU A 240 -8.99 30.50 3.55
CA GLU A 240 -8.84 30.99 2.19
C GLU A 240 -7.40 30.94 1.66
N GLU A 241 -6.40 31.10 2.55
CA GLU A 241 -4.99 31.00 2.21
C GLU A 241 -4.61 29.58 1.73
N ASN A 242 -5.37 28.55 2.15
CA ASN A 242 -5.17 27.18 1.69
C ASN A 242 -5.46 26.98 0.20
N ARG A 243 -6.14 27.92 -0.48
CA ARG A 243 -6.33 27.89 -1.94
C ARG A 243 -5.01 28.02 -2.71
N TYR A 244 -4.00 28.63 -2.11
CA TYR A 244 -2.71 28.94 -2.73
C TYR A 244 -1.55 28.06 -2.24
N ILE A 245 -1.79 27.22 -1.23
CA ILE A 245 -0.76 26.35 -0.66
C ILE A 245 -0.70 25.03 -1.45
N TRP A 246 0.37 24.86 -2.22
CA TRP A 246 0.66 23.62 -2.93
C TRP A 246 1.33 22.59 -2.02
N SER A 247 0.91 21.33 -2.17
CA SER A 247 1.55 20.19 -1.53
C SER A 247 2.66 19.60 -2.40
N GLU A 248 3.66 18.96 -1.78
CA GLU A 248 4.67 18.22 -2.54
C GLU A 248 4.07 17.08 -3.38
N ASN A 249 2.94 16.51 -2.93
CA ASN A 249 2.22 15.46 -3.66
C ASN A 249 1.56 16.01 -4.92
N SER A 250 1.05 17.24 -4.90
CA SER A 250 0.44 17.90 -6.06
C SER A 250 1.48 18.07 -7.18
N ILE A 251 2.65 18.62 -6.84
CA ILE A 251 3.75 18.82 -7.80
C ILE A 251 4.30 17.47 -8.28
N ARG A 252 4.47 16.49 -7.39
CA ARG A 252 4.88 15.14 -7.78
C ARG A 252 3.86 14.49 -8.71
N GLY A 253 2.57 14.72 -8.49
CA GLY A 253 1.48 14.22 -9.33
C GLY A 253 1.53 14.81 -10.73
N ILE A 254 1.83 16.10 -10.86
CA ILE A 254 2.02 16.77 -12.15
C ILE A 254 3.23 16.18 -12.88
N LEU A 255 4.41 16.23 -12.25
CA LEU A 255 5.66 15.78 -12.87
C LEU A 255 5.65 14.31 -13.27
N ARG A 256 4.88 13.43 -12.60
CA ARG A 256 4.81 11.99 -12.93
C ARG A 256 3.68 11.61 -13.86
N SER A 257 2.80 12.53 -14.22
CA SER A 257 1.63 12.20 -15.04
C SER A 257 1.97 12.28 -16.53
N PRO A 258 1.86 11.19 -17.30
CA PRO A 258 2.18 11.18 -18.73
C PRO A 258 1.18 12.00 -19.57
N ILE A 259 0.06 12.43 -18.97
CA ILE A 259 -0.92 13.34 -19.60
C ILE A 259 -0.23 14.62 -20.09
N TYR A 260 0.70 15.18 -19.32
CA TYR A 260 1.37 16.42 -19.70
C TYR A 260 2.27 16.29 -20.93
N ALA A 261 2.64 15.05 -21.31
CA ALA A 261 3.35 14.73 -22.53
C ALA A 261 2.41 14.33 -23.69
N GLY A 262 1.09 14.52 -23.54
CA GLY A 262 0.08 14.16 -24.55
C GLY A 262 -0.43 12.71 -24.48
N ASN A 263 -0.02 11.94 -23.46
CA ASN A 263 -0.31 10.52 -23.36
C ASN A 263 -1.36 10.21 -22.30
N LEU A 264 -2.37 9.42 -22.64
CA LEU A 264 -3.43 9.04 -21.70
C LEU A 264 -3.05 7.77 -20.93
N ALA A 265 -2.90 7.86 -19.60
CA ALA A 265 -2.65 6.71 -18.74
C ALA A 265 -3.86 6.33 -17.89
N GLY A 266 -4.35 5.10 -18.07
CA GLY A 266 -5.56 4.58 -17.46
C GLY A 266 -5.34 3.36 -16.59
N TYR A 267 -6.44 2.82 -16.04
CA TYR A 267 -6.49 1.50 -15.37
C TYR A 267 -5.49 1.28 -14.22
N LYS A 268 -5.06 2.37 -13.57
CA LYS A 268 -4.13 2.36 -12.42
C LYS A 268 -4.63 1.57 -11.22
N ARG A 269 -5.96 1.44 -11.08
CA ARG A 269 -6.64 0.69 -10.01
C ARG A 269 -7.83 -0.04 -10.59
N ILE A 270 -7.84 -1.37 -10.50
CA ILE A 270 -8.94 -2.21 -10.98
C ILE A 270 -9.53 -2.96 -9.78
N ALA A 271 -10.85 -3.03 -9.69
CA ALA A 271 -11.51 -3.84 -8.66
C ALA A 271 -11.27 -5.33 -8.95
N ALA A 272 -10.90 -6.10 -7.92
CA ALA A 272 -10.59 -7.52 -8.07
C ALA A 272 -11.79 -8.34 -8.59
N ASN A 273 -13.01 -7.97 -8.19
CA ASN A 273 -14.26 -8.50 -8.73
C ASN A 273 -15.37 -7.45 -8.62
N MET A 274 -16.55 -7.72 -9.20
CA MET A 274 -17.68 -6.79 -9.22
C MET A 274 -18.14 -6.35 -7.81
N LYS A 275 -18.06 -7.26 -6.82
CA LYS A 275 -18.57 -7.04 -5.46
C LYS A 275 -17.54 -6.44 -4.51
N SER A 276 -16.26 -6.47 -4.86
CA SER A 276 -15.18 -6.04 -3.98
C SER A 276 -15.02 -4.52 -4.03
N LYS A 277 -15.02 -3.91 -2.84
CA LYS A 277 -14.63 -2.50 -2.66
C LYS A 277 -13.12 -2.30 -2.74
N LYS A 278 -12.32 -3.37 -2.68
CA LYS A 278 -10.85 -3.30 -2.77
C LYS A 278 -10.43 -3.04 -4.22
N ARG A 279 -9.65 -1.98 -4.43
CA ARG A 279 -9.08 -1.58 -5.72
C ARG A 279 -7.55 -1.46 -5.57
N PRO A 280 -6.80 -2.59 -5.62
CA PRO A 280 -5.35 -2.54 -5.53
C PRO A 280 -4.77 -1.67 -6.63
N SER A 281 -3.68 -0.96 -6.31
CA SER A 281 -2.95 -0.15 -7.27
C SER A 281 -2.00 -1.02 -8.05
N LYS A 282 -2.05 -0.91 -9.38
CA LYS A 282 -1.06 -1.50 -10.28
C LYS A 282 0.25 -0.72 -10.21
N LEU A 283 1.35 -1.41 -10.48
CA LEU A 283 2.66 -0.78 -10.65
C LEU A 283 2.64 0.13 -11.90
N PRO A 284 3.44 1.21 -11.95
CA PRO A 284 3.48 2.10 -13.11
C PRO A 284 3.75 1.42 -14.45
N GLU A 285 4.57 0.36 -14.45
CA GLU A 285 4.91 -0.45 -15.63
C GLU A 285 3.71 -1.25 -16.18
N GLU A 286 2.71 -1.51 -15.34
CA GLU A 286 1.49 -2.23 -15.72
C GLU A 286 0.35 -1.30 -16.13
N TRP A 287 0.61 0.02 -16.22
CA TRP A 287 -0.38 0.99 -16.65
C TRP A 287 -0.57 0.90 -18.16
N GLU A 288 -1.83 0.92 -18.59
CA GLU A 288 -2.15 1.07 -20.01
C GLU A 288 -1.98 2.54 -20.37
N VAL A 289 -1.02 2.83 -21.27
CA VAL A 289 -0.69 4.17 -21.75
C VAL A 289 -0.96 4.22 -23.25
N ILE A 290 -1.73 5.21 -23.68
CA ILE A 290 -2.05 5.45 -25.07
C ILE A 290 -1.32 6.71 -25.51
N PRO A 291 -0.44 6.62 -26.52
CA PRO A 291 0.37 7.75 -26.94
C PRO A 291 -0.45 8.77 -27.75
N ASN A 292 -0.03 10.03 -27.73
CA ASN A 292 -0.49 11.11 -28.63
C ASN A 292 -2.02 11.26 -28.72
N THR A 293 -2.68 11.35 -27.57
CA THR A 293 -4.15 11.50 -27.47
C THR A 293 -4.62 12.95 -27.53
N HIS A 294 -3.78 13.88 -27.09
CA HIS A 294 -4.04 15.32 -27.04
C HIS A 294 -2.72 16.08 -27.06
N GLU A 295 -2.77 17.40 -27.23
CA GLU A 295 -1.58 18.24 -27.24
C GLU A 295 -0.88 18.24 -25.86
N GLY A 296 0.39 17.82 -25.83
CA GLY A 296 1.20 17.85 -24.62
C GLY A 296 1.60 19.29 -24.26
N ILE A 297 1.52 19.65 -22.98
CA ILE A 297 2.07 20.93 -22.49
C ILE A 297 3.60 20.91 -22.58
N VAL A 298 4.21 19.73 -22.42
CA VAL A 298 5.64 19.45 -22.57
C VAL A 298 5.86 18.35 -23.60
N THR A 299 7.07 18.28 -24.15
CA THR A 299 7.46 17.22 -25.08
C THR A 299 7.69 15.89 -24.37
N GLN A 300 7.62 14.79 -25.11
CA GLN A 300 7.91 13.45 -24.58
C GLN A 300 9.35 13.35 -24.06
N GLU A 301 10.31 13.97 -24.76
CA GLU A 301 11.73 13.96 -24.40
C GLU A 301 11.99 14.69 -23.07
N GLU A 302 11.37 15.86 -22.88
CA GLU A 302 11.44 16.62 -21.62
C GLU A 302 10.84 15.81 -20.46
N PHE A 303 9.68 15.18 -20.70
CA PHE A 303 9.03 14.35 -19.69
C PHE A 303 9.91 13.17 -19.25
N ASP A 304 10.51 12.46 -20.21
CA ASP A 304 11.37 11.31 -19.94
C ASP A 304 12.65 11.73 -19.21
N THR A 305 13.25 12.87 -19.60
CA THR A 305 14.40 13.47 -18.92
C THR A 305 14.04 13.80 -17.46
N VAL A 306 12.87 14.40 -17.21
CA VAL A 306 12.40 14.68 -15.86
C VAL A 306 12.18 13.38 -15.06
N GLN A 307 11.62 12.31 -15.65
CA GLN A 307 11.48 11.03 -14.95
C GLN A 307 12.84 10.45 -14.54
N GLN A 308 13.82 10.52 -15.44
CA GLN A 308 15.19 10.09 -15.16
C GLN A 308 15.82 10.94 -14.06
N LEU A 309 15.69 12.26 -14.10
CA LEU A 309 16.17 13.17 -13.05
C LEU A 309 15.50 12.88 -11.71
N MET A 310 14.19 12.62 -11.69
CA MET A 310 13.46 12.30 -10.46
C MET A 310 13.88 10.96 -9.85
N THR A 311 14.24 9.99 -10.68
CA THR A 311 14.68 8.65 -10.25
C THR A 311 16.16 8.64 -9.84
N SER A 312 17.00 9.38 -10.56
CA SER A 312 18.45 9.50 -10.32
C SER A 312 18.80 10.43 -9.17
N ARG A 313 17.91 11.37 -8.79
CA ARG A 313 18.07 12.26 -7.63
C ARG A 313 18.19 11.46 -6.33
N ARG A 314 19.42 11.07 -6.03
CA ARG A 314 19.89 10.69 -4.71
C ARG A 314 20.15 11.97 -3.94
N ARG A 315 19.83 11.97 -2.63
CA ARG A 315 20.39 13.01 -1.77
C ARG A 315 21.89 12.79 -1.72
N GLU A 316 22.67 13.66 -2.35
CA GLU A 316 24.14 13.62 -2.35
C GLU A 316 24.66 13.64 -0.91
N GLN A 317 24.02 14.40 -0.03
CA GLN A 317 24.38 14.45 1.39
C GLN A 317 23.14 14.32 2.28
N ASN A 318 23.26 13.47 3.29
CA ASN A 318 22.37 13.59 4.46
C ASN A 318 22.71 14.88 5.22
N ALA A 319 21.77 15.41 6.02
CA ALA A 319 21.95 16.65 6.80
C ALA A 319 23.17 16.68 7.75
N GLY A 320 23.98 15.61 7.81
CA GLY A 320 25.25 15.52 8.54
C GLY A 320 26.49 15.32 7.66
N GLY A 321 26.46 15.63 6.35
CA GLY A 321 27.62 15.63 5.46
C GLY A 321 28.12 14.25 5.02
N PHE A 322 27.35 13.18 5.25
CA PHE A 322 27.69 11.84 4.77
C PHE A 322 27.15 11.61 3.37
N GLU A 323 28.06 11.27 2.47
CA GLU A 323 27.76 10.78 1.13
C GLU A 323 27.33 9.32 1.20
N ASN A 324 26.07 9.07 0.82
CA ASN A 324 25.50 7.72 0.85
C ASN A 324 25.70 7.03 -0.50
N ILE A 325 26.88 6.43 -0.67
CA ILE A 325 27.30 5.68 -1.87
C ILE A 325 26.31 4.55 -2.22
N PHE A 326 25.68 3.96 -1.20
CA PHE A 326 24.76 2.83 -1.34
C PHE A 326 23.28 3.23 -1.43
N SER A 327 22.98 4.52 -1.62
CA SER A 327 21.61 5.02 -1.69
C SER A 327 20.82 4.35 -2.81
N GLY A 328 19.65 3.77 -2.48
CA GLY A 328 18.77 3.11 -3.45
C GLY A 328 19.14 1.66 -3.79
N VAL A 329 20.37 1.23 -3.48
CA VAL A 329 20.85 -0.14 -3.74
C VAL A 329 20.57 -1.06 -2.55
N ILE A 330 20.68 -0.57 -1.32
CA ILE A 330 20.43 -1.38 -0.11
C ILE A 330 18.93 -1.53 0.17
N LYS A 331 18.49 -2.77 0.30
CA LYS A 331 17.13 -3.18 0.66
C LYS A 331 17.16 -4.16 1.83
N CYS A 332 16.08 -4.21 2.58
CA CYS A 332 15.86 -5.20 3.63
C CYS A 332 15.52 -6.57 2.99
N ALA A 333 16.11 -7.66 3.49
CA ALA A 333 15.82 -9.00 3.00
C ALA A 333 14.36 -9.42 3.22
N ASP A 334 13.79 -9.11 4.39
CA ASP A 334 12.45 -9.56 4.77
C ASP A 334 11.32 -8.75 4.13
N CYS A 335 11.41 -7.41 4.19
CA CYS A 335 10.32 -6.55 3.71
C CYS A 335 10.56 -5.95 2.32
N GLY A 336 11.74 -6.13 1.74
CA GLY A 336 12.10 -5.63 0.40
C GLY A 336 12.22 -4.09 0.27
N TYR A 337 11.88 -3.33 1.31
CA TYR A 337 11.98 -1.87 1.31
C TYR A 337 13.43 -1.38 1.41
N ALA A 338 13.70 -0.22 0.80
CA ALA A 338 15.00 0.45 0.89
C ALA A 338 15.38 0.77 2.35
N MET A 339 16.65 0.56 2.69
CA MET A 339 17.17 0.92 4.02
C MET A 339 17.54 2.41 4.09
N ARG A 340 17.29 3.02 5.25
CA ARG A 340 17.58 4.43 5.53
C ARG A 340 18.92 4.56 6.24
N ALA A 341 19.78 5.45 5.76
CA ALA A 341 20.95 5.90 6.51
C ALA A 341 20.51 6.77 7.70
N SER A 342 20.94 6.41 8.90
CA SER A 342 20.64 7.10 10.15
C SER A 342 21.90 7.21 11.01
N SER A 343 22.04 8.29 11.77
CA SER A 343 23.14 8.42 12.72
C SER A 343 22.92 7.46 13.89
N ALA A 344 23.88 6.55 14.10
CA ALA A 344 23.82 5.50 15.11
C ALA A 344 24.21 6.01 16.50
N ASN A 345 25.04 7.06 16.58
CA ASN A 345 25.69 7.47 17.82
C ASN A 345 25.56 8.98 18.10
N ARG A 346 25.18 9.33 19.34
CA ARG A 346 25.28 10.71 19.86
C ARG A 346 26.71 11.20 20.11
N ARG A 347 27.71 10.30 20.08
CA ARG A 347 29.12 10.64 20.32
C ARG A 347 29.87 10.77 19.00
N LYS A 348 30.59 11.89 18.82
CA LYS A 348 31.45 12.15 17.66
C LYS A 348 32.52 11.06 17.58
N ARG A 349 32.46 10.19 16.56
CA ARG A 349 33.55 9.28 16.19
C ARG A 349 34.50 10.03 15.23
N PRO A 350 35.76 9.57 15.05
CA PRO A 350 36.75 10.24 14.20
C PRO A 350 36.26 10.38 12.75
N ASP A 351 35.68 9.31 12.20
CA ASP A 351 35.18 9.28 10.83
C ASP A 351 33.65 9.36 10.79
N ILE A 352 33.13 10.09 9.79
CA ILE A 352 31.69 10.30 9.59
C ILE A 352 30.97 8.97 9.29
N ILE A 353 31.59 8.08 8.50
CA ILE A 353 31.05 6.77 8.14
C ILE A 353 30.83 5.86 9.35
N ASP A 354 31.68 5.97 10.38
CA ASP A 354 31.55 5.17 11.60
C ASP A 354 30.39 5.66 12.48
N CYS A 355 29.88 6.86 12.24
CA CYS A 355 28.72 7.38 12.96
C CYS A 355 27.38 6.91 12.38
N ILE A 356 27.39 6.14 11.27
CA ILE A 356 26.19 5.91 10.46
C ILE A 356 25.85 4.43 10.37
N GLN A 357 24.56 4.16 10.50
CA GLN A 357 23.96 2.84 10.32
C GLN A 357 22.82 2.91 9.31
N TYR A 358 22.71 1.88 8.47
CA TYR A 358 21.54 1.62 7.66
C TYR A 358 20.52 0.86 8.50
N SER A 359 19.30 1.37 8.57
CA SER A 359 18.18 0.72 9.27
C SER A 359 16.99 0.54 8.33
N CYS A 360 16.21 -0.52 8.52
CA CYS A 360 15.02 -0.76 7.72
C CYS A 360 14.01 0.41 7.86
N ASN A 361 13.61 1.01 6.73
CA ASN A 361 12.70 2.15 6.72
C ASN A 361 11.28 1.75 7.16
N ASN A 362 10.84 0.52 6.87
CA ASN A 362 9.52 0.04 7.26
C ASN A 362 9.43 -0.20 8.77
N TYR A 363 10.45 -0.83 9.35
CA TYR A 363 10.62 -0.95 10.81
C TYR A 363 10.71 0.43 11.49
N GLY A 364 11.47 1.37 10.92
CA GLY A 364 11.59 2.71 11.49
C GLY A 364 10.28 3.52 11.51
N ARG A 365 9.30 3.20 10.66
CA ARG A 365 8.00 3.88 10.61
C ARG A 365 6.89 3.16 11.38
N TYR A 366 6.82 1.84 11.26
CA TYR A 366 5.70 1.04 11.78
C TYR A 366 6.13 0.08 12.90
N GLY A 367 7.41 0.09 13.28
CA GLY A 367 7.96 -0.80 14.30
C GLY A 367 7.89 -2.27 13.90
N ASN A 368 7.76 -3.14 14.90
CA ASN A 368 7.74 -4.60 14.75
C ASN A 368 6.45 -5.17 14.13
N ILE A 369 5.52 -4.30 13.70
CA ILE A 369 4.26 -4.73 13.07
C ILE A 369 4.51 -5.23 11.65
N MET A 370 5.49 -4.63 10.95
CA MET A 370 5.69 -4.85 9.51
C MET A 370 7.07 -5.41 9.15
N CYS A 371 8.04 -5.40 10.05
CA CYS A 371 9.40 -5.92 9.84
C CYS A 371 10.15 -6.02 11.18
N THR A 372 11.22 -6.82 11.28
CA THR A 372 12.11 -6.87 12.46
C THR A 372 13.24 -5.85 12.37
N ALA A 373 14.06 -5.73 13.42
CA ALA A 373 15.08 -4.71 13.59
C ALA A 373 16.34 -4.93 12.74
N HIS A 374 16.21 -4.87 11.42
CA HIS A 374 17.32 -4.94 10.48
C HIS A 374 18.18 -3.67 10.54
N SER A 375 19.44 -3.84 10.96
CA SER A 375 20.41 -2.75 10.98
C SER A 375 21.83 -3.23 10.68
N ILE A 376 22.58 -2.41 9.96
CA ILE A 376 24.00 -2.65 9.65
C ILE A 376 24.79 -1.34 9.69
N GLU A 377 26.03 -1.40 10.17
CA GLU A 377 26.91 -0.23 10.21
C GLU A 377 27.51 0.03 8.82
N ALA A 378 27.59 1.31 8.44
CA ALA A 378 27.98 1.68 7.08
C ALA A 378 29.40 1.22 6.72
N ARG A 379 30.32 1.22 7.70
CA ARG A 379 31.71 0.76 7.52
C ARG A 379 31.82 -0.75 7.28
N ASP A 380 31.05 -1.55 8.03
CA ASP A 380 31.07 -3.01 7.89
C ASP A 380 30.56 -3.42 6.50
N LEU A 381 29.48 -2.77 6.05
CA LEU A 381 28.96 -2.97 4.70
C LEU A 381 29.96 -2.54 3.63
N PHE A 382 30.60 -1.38 3.79
CA PHE A 382 31.62 -0.88 2.86
C PHE A 382 32.78 -1.87 2.70
N ASN A 383 33.34 -2.37 3.81
CA ASN A 383 34.46 -3.31 3.78
C ASN A 383 34.06 -4.65 3.16
N ALA A 384 32.86 -5.15 3.44
CA ALA A 384 32.39 -6.41 2.89
C ALA A 384 32.16 -6.36 1.38
N VAL A 385 31.55 -5.28 0.89
CA VAL A 385 31.35 -5.07 -0.55
C VAL A 385 32.71 -4.90 -1.25
N LEU A 386 33.64 -4.16 -0.65
CA LEU A 386 34.99 -4.00 -1.21
C LEU A 386 35.76 -5.32 -1.28
N ALA A 387 35.66 -6.13 -0.22
CA ALA A 387 36.30 -7.45 -0.19
C ALA A 387 35.71 -8.40 -1.23
N ASP A 388 34.40 -8.39 -1.43
CA ASP A 388 33.75 -9.25 -2.42
C ASP A 388 34.07 -8.82 -3.86
N ILE A 389 34.07 -7.51 -4.15
CA ILE A 389 34.48 -6.99 -5.47
C ILE A 389 35.93 -7.37 -5.77
N ASN A 390 36.85 -7.16 -4.81
CA ASN A 390 38.25 -7.54 -4.99
C ASN A 390 38.41 -9.06 -5.16
N ARG A 391 37.64 -9.88 -4.44
CA ARG A 391 37.63 -11.35 -4.61
C ARG A 391 37.22 -11.74 -6.02
N PHE A 392 36.16 -11.16 -6.56
CA PHE A 392 35.74 -11.42 -7.93
C PHE A 392 36.72 -10.87 -8.98
N ALA A 393 37.35 -9.72 -8.71
CA ALA A 393 38.40 -9.17 -9.56
C ALA A 393 39.63 -10.08 -9.63
N ASP A 394 40.09 -10.57 -8.48
CA ASP A 394 41.23 -11.49 -8.43
C ASP A 394 40.91 -12.83 -9.10
N MET A 395 39.69 -13.35 -8.97
CA MET A 395 39.24 -14.54 -9.68
C MET A 395 39.16 -14.33 -11.20
N ALA A 396 38.78 -13.13 -11.65
CA ALA A 396 38.64 -12.81 -13.07
C ALA A 396 39.98 -12.57 -13.79
N VAL A 397 41.01 -12.17 -13.05
CA VAL A 397 42.37 -11.88 -13.55
C VAL A 397 43.29 -13.09 -13.46
N ASN A 398 43.28 -13.84 -12.35
CA ASN A 398 44.29 -14.86 -12.10
C ASN A 398 43.99 -16.24 -12.70
N ASP A 399 42.76 -16.52 -13.11
CA ASP A 399 42.38 -17.90 -13.43
C ASP A 399 41.31 -18.00 -14.54
N GLU A 400 41.74 -17.94 -15.81
CA GLU A 400 40.86 -18.19 -16.97
C GLU A 400 40.13 -19.55 -16.87
N LYS A 401 40.71 -20.52 -16.16
CA LYS A 401 40.08 -21.82 -15.89
C LYS A 401 38.98 -21.71 -14.83
N ALA A 402 39.14 -20.87 -13.80
CA ALA A 402 38.07 -20.62 -12.83
C ALA A 402 36.92 -19.84 -13.45
N VAL A 403 37.22 -18.87 -14.32
CA VAL A 403 36.20 -18.16 -15.11
C VAL A 403 35.41 -19.13 -15.98
N ARG A 404 36.10 -20.01 -16.73
CA ARG A 404 35.42 -21.08 -17.49
C ARG A 404 34.69 -22.07 -16.60
N ALA A 405 35.17 -22.37 -15.39
CA ALA A 405 34.51 -23.27 -14.45
C ALA A 405 33.24 -22.65 -13.84
N ILE A 406 33.22 -21.33 -13.62
CA ILE A 406 32.05 -20.56 -13.17
C ILE A 406 31.04 -20.44 -14.30
N GLU A 407 31.50 -20.10 -15.52
CA GLU A 407 30.67 -20.12 -16.73
C GLU A 407 30.07 -21.52 -16.90
N LYS A 408 30.85 -22.60 -16.75
CA LYS A 408 30.39 -23.97 -16.86
C LYS A 408 29.43 -24.39 -15.73
N ARG A 409 29.68 -24.02 -14.47
CA ARG A 409 28.78 -24.32 -13.34
C ARG A 409 27.47 -23.54 -13.38
N LEU A 410 27.49 -22.30 -13.83
CA LEU A 410 26.29 -21.46 -13.97
C LEU A 410 25.50 -21.82 -15.23
N THR A 411 26.15 -22.31 -16.29
CA THR A 411 25.52 -22.48 -17.60
C THR A 411 25.38 -23.93 -18.08
N GLU A 412 25.91 -24.97 -17.43
CA GLU A 412 25.74 -26.36 -17.92
C GLU A 412 24.26 -26.80 -17.97
N THR A 413 23.49 -26.47 -16.94
CA THR A 413 22.04 -26.75 -16.88
C THR A 413 21.28 -25.85 -17.86
N ASP A 414 21.67 -24.59 -18.00
CA ASP A 414 20.98 -23.63 -18.88
C ASP A 414 21.33 -23.82 -20.37
N GLN A 415 22.57 -24.22 -20.71
CA GLN A 415 22.99 -24.50 -22.10
C GLN A 415 22.35 -25.77 -22.63
N SER A 416 22.23 -26.82 -21.81
CA SER A 416 21.53 -28.05 -22.22
C SER A 416 20.04 -27.78 -22.44
N ARG A 417 19.43 -26.97 -21.56
CA ARG A 417 18.04 -26.51 -21.70
C ARG A 417 17.84 -25.60 -22.91
N ALA A 418 18.74 -24.64 -23.14
CA ALA A 418 18.72 -23.75 -24.29
C ALA A 418 18.82 -24.55 -25.60
N LYS A 419 19.73 -25.54 -25.69
CA LYS A 419 19.84 -26.43 -26.85
C LYS A 419 18.57 -27.26 -27.09
N ALA A 420 17.88 -27.69 -26.03
CA ALA A 420 16.60 -28.40 -26.16
C ALA A 420 15.50 -27.46 -26.69
N LEU A 421 15.42 -26.23 -26.17
CA LEU A 421 14.49 -25.19 -26.60
C LEU A 421 14.76 -24.74 -28.05
N GLU A 422 16.02 -24.65 -28.50
CA GLU A 422 16.35 -24.36 -29.90
C GLU A 422 15.84 -25.47 -30.84
N LYS A 423 15.96 -26.73 -30.42
CA LYS A 423 15.43 -27.88 -31.18
C LYS A 423 13.91 -27.83 -31.22
N GLU A 424 13.24 -27.48 -30.12
CA GLU A 424 11.79 -27.29 -30.06
C GLU A 424 11.33 -26.16 -30.99
N ARG A 425 11.98 -24.99 -30.94
CA ARG A 425 11.72 -23.85 -31.84
C ARG A 425 11.83 -24.25 -33.31
N LYS A 426 12.89 -25.00 -33.68
CA LYS A 426 13.06 -25.50 -35.06
C LYS A 426 11.94 -26.45 -35.48
N LYS A 427 11.48 -27.34 -34.59
CA LYS A 427 10.36 -28.25 -34.87
C LYS A 427 9.05 -27.49 -35.06
N LEU A 428 8.75 -26.55 -34.17
CA LEU A 428 7.54 -25.72 -34.23
C LEU A 428 7.49 -24.87 -35.49
N ASN A 429 8.60 -24.19 -35.85
CA ASN A 429 8.68 -23.43 -37.11
C ASN A 429 8.49 -24.32 -38.35
N LYS A 430 9.05 -25.54 -38.33
CA LYS A 430 8.84 -26.49 -39.44
C LYS A 430 7.37 -26.89 -39.55
N ARG A 431 6.70 -27.17 -38.42
CA ARG A 431 5.28 -27.53 -38.39
C ARG A 431 4.40 -26.37 -38.85
N LEU A 432 4.71 -25.15 -38.44
CA LEU A 432 4.00 -23.94 -38.89
C LEU A 432 4.07 -23.80 -40.42
N ALA A 433 5.28 -23.92 -40.99
CA ALA A 433 5.48 -23.86 -42.44
C ALA A 433 4.77 -25.01 -43.20
N GLU A 434 4.63 -26.20 -42.59
CA GLU A 434 3.82 -27.29 -43.13
C GLU A 434 2.33 -26.95 -43.12
N LEU A 435 1.82 -26.37 -42.04
CA LEU A 435 0.42 -25.94 -41.93
C LEU A 435 0.09 -24.83 -42.93
N ASP A 436 0.99 -23.86 -43.14
CA ASP A 436 0.79 -22.79 -44.12
C ASP A 436 0.67 -23.33 -45.55
N ARG A 437 1.45 -24.36 -45.89
CA ARG A 437 1.36 -25.07 -47.18
C ARG A 437 0.04 -25.83 -47.30
N LEU A 438 -0.37 -26.53 -46.25
CA LEU A 438 -1.63 -27.26 -46.22
C LEU A 438 -2.83 -26.30 -46.34
N PHE A 439 -2.77 -25.15 -45.69
CA PHE A 439 -3.80 -24.12 -45.77
C PHE A 439 -3.89 -23.51 -47.18
N SER A 440 -2.74 -23.25 -47.80
CA SER A 440 -2.67 -22.77 -49.19
C SER A 440 -3.28 -23.78 -50.17
N SER A 441 -2.93 -25.07 -50.05
CA SER A 441 -3.52 -26.15 -50.86
C SER A 441 -5.03 -26.31 -50.63
N LEU A 442 -5.49 -26.18 -49.37
CA LEU A 442 -6.92 -26.26 -49.04
C LEU A 442 -7.70 -25.11 -49.68
N TYR A 443 -7.12 -23.91 -49.74
CA TYR A 443 -7.71 -22.76 -50.41
C TYR A 443 -7.80 -22.97 -51.92
N GLU A 444 -6.75 -23.50 -52.55
CA GLU A 444 -6.75 -23.87 -53.97
C GLU A 444 -7.83 -24.91 -54.29
N ASP A 445 -7.98 -25.96 -53.47
CA ASP A 445 -9.00 -26.99 -53.67
C ASP A 445 -10.44 -26.46 -53.48
N LYS A 446 -10.65 -25.45 -52.63
CA LYS A 446 -11.94 -24.74 -52.49
C LYS A 446 -12.26 -23.93 -53.74
N VAL A 447 -11.28 -23.21 -54.29
CA VAL A 447 -11.44 -22.42 -55.54
C VAL A 447 -11.74 -23.33 -56.73
N MET A 448 -11.17 -24.53 -56.75
CA MET A 448 -11.42 -25.56 -57.76
C MET A 448 -12.70 -26.37 -57.52
N GLU A 449 -13.53 -25.99 -56.53
CA GLU A 449 -14.78 -26.65 -56.12
C GLU A 449 -14.65 -28.15 -55.78
N ARG A 450 -13.44 -28.62 -55.45
CA ARG A 450 -13.18 -30.04 -55.09
C ARG A 450 -13.67 -30.39 -53.70
N ILE A 451 -13.92 -29.38 -52.86
CA ILE A 451 -14.37 -29.53 -51.49
C ILE A 451 -15.60 -28.67 -51.21
N THR A 452 -16.51 -29.19 -50.39
CA THR A 452 -17.69 -28.45 -49.95
C THR A 452 -17.33 -27.35 -48.95
N GLU A 453 -18.17 -26.33 -48.87
CA GLU A 453 -18.00 -25.20 -47.94
C GLU A 453 -17.88 -25.62 -46.48
N ARG A 454 -18.74 -26.53 -46.05
CA ARG A 454 -18.71 -27.11 -44.70
C ARG A 454 -17.38 -27.79 -44.37
N ASN A 455 -16.78 -28.49 -45.33
CA ASN A 455 -15.50 -29.19 -45.11
C ASN A 455 -14.33 -28.20 -45.08
N PHE A 456 -14.38 -27.14 -45.89
CA PHE A 456 -13.40 -26.06 -45.85
C PHE A 456 -13.42 -25.34 -44.50
N GLU A 457 -14.59 -24.93 -43.99
CA GLU A 457 -14.71 -24.26 -42.69
C GLU A 457 -14.20 -25.13 -41.53
N MET A 458 -14.55 -26.42 -41.54
CA MET A 458 -14.11 -27.35 -40.50
C MET A 458 -12.59 -27.56 -40.50
N MET A 459 -11.96 -27.67 -41.68
CA MET A 459 -10.51 -27.92 -41.80
C MET A 459 -9.69 -26.64 -41.60
N SER A 460 -10.14 -25.52 -42.18
CA SER A 460 -9.52 -24.21 -41.98
C SER A 460 -9.54 -23.79 -40.51
N GLY A 461 -10.66 -24.01 -39.80
CA GLY A 461 -10.76 -23.75 -38.36
C GLY A 461 -9.80 -24.61 -37.52
N LYS A 462 -9.57 -25.88 -37.90
CA LYS A 462 -8.58 -26.74 -37.23
C LYS A 462 -7.15 -26.24 -37.46
N TYR A 463 -6.79 -25.91 -38.70
CA TYR A 463 -5.45 -25.40 -39.02
C TYR A 463 -5.17 -24.04 -38.39
N GLN A 464 -6.14 -23.13 -38.40
CA GLN A 464 -6.02 -21.83 -37.73
C GLN A 464 -5.84 -21.97 -36.22
N LYS A 465 -6.55 -22.92 -35.59
CA LYS A 465 -6.37 -23.19 -34.16
C LYS A 465 -4.98 -23.75 -33.87
N GLU A 466 -4.51 -24.71 -34.67
CA GLU A 466 -3.16 -25.29 -34.52
C GLU A 466 -2.06 -24.25 -34.78
N GLN A 467 -2.22 -23.37 -35.79
CA GLN A 467 -1.32 -22.24 -36.04
C GLN A 467 -1.24 -21.31 -34.82
N LEU A 468 -2.38 -20.92 -34.24
CA LEU A 468 -2.42 -20.04 -33.07
C LEU A 468 -1.74 -20.67 -31.84
N GLU A 469 -1.96 -21.97 -31.61
CA GLU A 469 -1.31 -22.72 -30.52
C GLU A 469 0.21 -22.78 -30.71
N ILE A 470 0.68 -23.04 -31.94
CA ILE A 470 2.11 -23.09 -32.29
C ILE A 470 2.75 -21.71 -32.19
N GLU A 471 2.11 -20.65 -32.68
CA GLU A 471 2.60 -19.27 -32.58
C GLU A 471 2.74 -18.81 -31.14
N THR A 472 1.74 -19.12 -30.30
CA THR A 472 1.78 -18.84 -28.87
C THR A 472 2.97 -19.54 -28.22
N ARG A 473 3.14 -20.84 -28.52
CA ARG A 473 4.26 -21.63 -27.99
C ARG A 473 5.62 -21.15 -28.50
N LEU A 474 5.72 -20.74 -29.76
CA LEU A 474 6.93 -20.16 -30.35
C LEU A 474 7.33 -18.88 -29.64
N LYS A 475 6.35 -18.04 -29.29
CA LYS A 475 6.60 -16.81 -28.54
C LYS A 475 7.19 -17.11 -27.16
N GLU A 476 6.58 -18.02 -26.40
CA GLU A 476 7.08 -18.47 -25.08
C GLU A 476 8.51 -19.04 -25.16
N VAL A 477 8.75 -19.93 -26.13
CA VAL A 477 10.07 -20.56 -26.33
C VAL A 477 11.11 -19.51 -26.72
N THR A 478 10.74 -18.51 -27.52
CA THR A 478 11.69 -17.47 -27.96
C THR A 478 12.01 -16.48 -26.83
N GLU A 479 11.03 -16.08 -26.03
CA GLU A 479 11.25 -15.24 -24.84
C GLU A 479 12.18 -15.95 -23.83
N THR A 480 11.90 -17.21 -23.50
CA THR A 480 12.75 -17.98 -22.57
C THR A 480 14.16 -18.24 -23.09
N LEU A 481 14.34 -18.31 -24.41
CA LEU A 481 15.63 -18.46 -25.06
C LEU A 481 16.44 -17.15 -25.00
N ASN A 482 15.80 -16.02 -25.26
CA ASN A 482 16.41 -14.69 -25.15
C ASN A 482 16.87 -14.43 -23.71
N ASP A 483 16.04 -14.73 -22.71
CA ASP A 483 16.41 -14.61 -21.30
C ASP A 483 17.67 -15.42 -20.94
N SER A 484 17.82 -16.61 -21.54
CA SER A 484 19.00 -17.48 -21.32
C SER A 484 20.25 -16.93 -22.01
N TYR A 485 20.11 -16.35 -23.20
CA TYR A 485 21.19 -15.69 -23.92
C TYR A 485 21.65 -14.40 -23.23
N GLU A 486 20.71 -13.56 -22.76
CA GLU A 486 21.01 -12.34 -22.01
C GLU A 486 21.78 -12.64 -20.73
N LYS A 487 21.40 -13.68 -19.98
CA LYS A 487 22.16 -14.12 -18.79
C LYS A 487 23.58 -14.56 -19.15
N SER A 488 23.75 -15.33 -20.22
CA SER A 488 25.05 -15.82 -20.65
C SER A 488 25.96 -14.69 -21.14
N GLN A 489 25.40 -13.72 -21.86
CA GLN A 489 26.11 -12.54 -22.33
C GLN A 489 26.47 -11.61 -21.15
N GLY A 490 25.53 -11.39 -20.23
CA GLY A 490 25.74 -10.61 -19.01
C GLY A 490 26.90 -11.15 -18.17
N VAL A 491 27.04 -12.47 -18.04
CA VAL A 491 28.20 -13.07 -17.34
C VAL A 491 29.53 -12.67 -17.98
N ARG A 492 29.62 -12.69 -19.31
CA ARG A 492 30.85 -12.29 -20.01
C ARG A 492 31.12 -10.79 -19.89
N ASP A 493 30.09 -9.98 -20.04
CA ASP A 493 30.20 -8.53 -19.93
C ASP A 493 30.62 -8.12 -18.50
N PHE A 494 30.07 -8.78 -17.47
CA PHE A 494 30.48 -8.61 -16.08
C PHE A 494 31.95 -8.94 -15.83
N LEU A 495 32.41 -10.10 -16.31
CA LEU A 495 33.79 -10.53 -16.15
C LEU A 495 34.76 -9.58 -16.83
N SER A 496 34.37 -9.01 -17.97
CA SER A 496 35.16 -7.98 -18.65
C SER A 496 35.22 -6.67 -17.83
N LEU A 497 34.11 -6.28 -17.21
CA LEU A 497 34.01 -5.04 -16.45
C LEU A 497 34.77 -5.11 -15.12
N ILE A 498 34.69 -6.24 -14.41
CA ILE A 498 35.33 -6.45 -13.11
C ILE A 498 36.86 -6.52 -13.21
N ARG A 499 37.42 -7.00 -14.33
CA ARG A 499 38.87 -7.03 -14.55
C ARG A 499 39.54 -5.67 -14.40
N ASN A 500 38.83 -4.58 -14.75
CA ASN A 500 39.36 -3.23 -14.68
C ASN A 500 39.42 -2.65 -13.25
N TYR A 501 38.83 -3.34 -12.26
CA TYR A 501 38.68 -2.85 -10.88
C TYR A 501 39.55 -3.62 -9.87
N GLN A 502 40.63 -4.26 -10.31
CA GLN A 502 41.53 -5.00 -9.41
C GLN A 502 42.29 -4.05 -8.46
N GLY A 503 42.32 -4.37 -7.17
CA GLY A 503 43.11 -3.65 -6.17
C GLY A 503 42.52 -2.30 -5.74
N LEU A 504 41.20 -2.13 -5.88
CA LEU A 504 40.52 -0.94 -5.39
C LEU A 504 40.71 -0.78 -3.88
N LYS A 505 41.12 0.43 -3.46
CA LYS A 505 41.26 0.81 -2.04
C LYS A 505 40.03 1.55 -1.51
N GLU A 506 39.30 2.23 -2.39
CA GLU A 506 38.09 3.00 -2.06
C GLU A 506 36.97 2.67 -3.06
N LEU A 507 35.73 2.56 -2.56
CA LEU A 507 34.54 2.38 -3.38
C LEU A 507 33.96 3.75 -3.71
N ASP A 508 33.69 3.99 -4.98
CA ASP A 508 32.98 5.17 -5.46
C ASP A 508 31.54 4.81 -5.90
N ALA A 509 30.64 5.79 -5.88
CA ALA A 509 29.23 5.62 -6.26
C ALA A 509 29.08 5.18 -7.72
N THR A 510 30.00 5.62 -8.59
CA THR A 510 30.09 5.21 -9.99
C THR A 510 30.31 3.71 -10.13
N VAL A 511 31.27 3.16 -9.38
CA VAL A 511 31.61 1.73 -9.37
C VAL A 511 30.45 0.89 -8.85
N ILE A 512 29.81 1.31 -7.75
CA ILE A 512 28.65 0.61 -7.19
C ILE A 512 27.50 0.58 -8.20
N ASN A 513 27.22 1.69 -8.87
CA ASN A 513 26.15 1.76 -9.86
C ASN A 513 26.45 0.95 -11.12
N ALA A 514 27.71 0.79 -11.50
CA ALA A 514 28.09 -0.01 -12.66
C ALA A 514 27.96 -1.52 -12.37
N LEU A 515 28.34 -1.95 -11.17
CA LEU A 515 28.45 -3.37 -10.83
C LEU A 515 27.21 -3.94 -10.12
N ILE A 516 26.63 -3.22 -9.17
CA ILE A 516 25.65 -3.74 -8.21
C ILE A 516 24.23 -3.27 -8.57
N ASP A 517 23.30 -4.21 -8.60
CA ASP A 517 21.86 -3.95 -8.77
C ASP A 517 21.19 -3.69 -7.41
N LYS A 518 21.31 -4.63 -6.48
CA LYS A 518 20.74 -4.52 -5.12
C LYS A 518 21.55 -5.29 -4.09
N ILE A 519 21.51 -4.82 -2.84
CA ILE A 519 22.11 -5.49 -1.69
C ILE A 519 20.99 -5.77 -0.69
N LEU A 520 20.75 -7.03 -0.35
CA LEU A 520 19.79 -7.44 0.67
C LEU A 520 20.51 -7.69 1.99
N VAL A 521 20.00 -7.08 3.06
CA VAL A 521 20.55 -7.24 4.42
C VAL A 521 19.53 -7.97 5.28
N SER A 522 19.95 -9.11 5.86
CA SER A 522 19.15 -9.95 6.76
C SER A 522 19.27 -9.52 8.23
N GLU A 523 18.47 -10.13 9.10
CA GLU A 523 18.51 -9.88 10.54
C GLU A 523 19.84 -10.35 11.16
N ARG A 524 20.19 -9.80 12.33
CA ARG A 524 21.37 -10.20 13.08
C ARG A 524 21.06 -11.45 13.90
N GLU A 525 21.71 -12.55 13.59
CA GLU A 525 21.59 -13.79 14.34
C GLU A 525 22.69 -13.89 15.40
N LYS A 526 22.32 -14.31 16.61
CA LYS A 526 23.27 -14.62 17.67
C LYS A 526 23.55 -16.11 17.64
N MET A 527 24.77 -16.49 17.35
CA MET A 527 25.20 -17.88 17.42
C MET A 527 25.38 -18.32 18.88
N ALA A 528 25.39 -19.63 19.10
CA ALA A 528 25.55 -20.25 20.42
C ALA A 528 26.83 -19.78 21.14
N ASP A 529 27.88 -19.44 20.39
CA ASP A 529 29.17 -18.98 20.90
C ASP A 529 29.18 -17.51 21.34
N GLY A 530 28.03 -16.82 21.26
CA GLY A 530 27.89 -15.40 21.61
C GLY A 530 28.39 -14.42 20.54
N THR A 531 28.88 -14.93 19.41
CA THR A 531 29.17 -14.16 18.20
C THR A 531 27.86 -13.77 17.50
N VAL A 532 27.83 -12.56 16.93
CA VAL A 532 26.71 -12.10 16.10
C VAL A 532 27.13 -12.29 14.66
N GLN A 533 26.29 -12.93 13.86
CA GLN A 533 26.46 -13.09 12.42
C GLN A 533 25.32 -12.39 11.70
N GLN A 534 25.62 -11.76 10.57
CA GLN A 534 24.63 -11.12 9.73
C GLN A 534 24.89 -11.53 8.29
N GLU A 535 23.84 -12.02 7.63
CA GLU A 535 23.90 -12.44 6.24
C GLU A 535 23.61 -11.26 5.30
N ILE A 536 24.39 -11.16 4.23
CA ILE A 536 24.20 -10.18 3.16
C ILE A 536 24.19 -10.88 1.81
N LYS A 537 23.20 -10.51 0.98
CA LYS A 537 23.09 -10.99 -0.41
C LYS A 537 23.32 -9.84 -1.39
N ILE A 538 24.40 -9.92 -2.16
CA ILE A 538 24.74 -8.92 -3.19
C ILE A 538 24.28 -9.45 -4.55
N TYR A 539 23.50 -8.64 -5.26
CA TYR A 539 23.06 -8.91 -6.63
C TYR A 539 23.80 -7.97 -7.58
N TYR A 540 24.49 -8.54 -8.55
CA TYR A 540 25.20 -7.81 -9.59
C TYR A 540 24.32 -7.67 -10.83
N LYS A 541 24.41 -6.53 -11.55
CA LYS A 541 23.51 -6.17 -12.66
C LYS A 541 23.45 -7.19 -13.80
N PHE A 542 24.51 -7.98 -13.99
CA PHE A 542 24.67 -8.83 -15.16
C PHE A 542 24.68 -10.33 -14.87
N ILE A 543 24.86 -10.74 -13.60
CA ILE A 543 24.91 -12.16 -13.19
C ILE A 543 23.81 -12.49 -12.17
N GLY A 544 23.24 -11.48 -11.51
CA GLY A 544 22.34 -11.69 -10.38
C GLY A 544 23.12 -12.09 -9.13
N PHE A 545 22.63 -13.11 -8.41
CA PHE A 545 23.17 -13.52 -7.11
C PHE A 545 24.29 -14.54 -7.27
N VAL A 546 25.49 -14.22 -6.76
CA VAL A 546 26.71 -15.03 -6.98
C VAL A 546 27.20 -15.74 -5.68
N GLY A 547 26.51 -15.56 -4.56
CA GLY A 547 26.78 -16.28 -3.31
C GLY A 547 26.47 -15.50 -2.03
N GLU A 548 26.37 -16.23 -0.92
CA GLU A 548 26.08 -15.68 0.41
C GLU A 548 27.35 -15.16 1.09
N LEU A 549 27.33 -13.90 1.53
CA LEU A 549 28.38 -13.31 2.35
C LEU A 549 27.92 -13.26 3.79
N HIS A 550 28.64 -13.97 4.65
CA HIS A 550 28.44 -13.94 6.08
C HIS A 550 29.40 -12.92 6.70
N ILE A 551 28.85 -11.87 7.29
CA ILE A 551 29.65 -10.88 8.02
C ILE A 551 29.50 -11.16 9.50
N THR A 552 30.61 -11.21 10.22
CA THR A 552 30.63 -11.06 11.67
C THR A 552 30.82 -9.57 11.99
N PRO A 553 29.79 -8.85 12.48
CA PRO A 553 29.91 -7.42 12.77
C PRO A 553 30.98 -7.21 13.84
N THR A 554 32.12 -6.64 13.44
CA THR A 554 33.21 -6.41 14.37
C THR A 554 32.88 -5.20 15.22
N LYS A 555 32.81 -5.36 16.55
CA LYS A 555 32.86 -4.21 17.47
C LYS A 555 34.29 -3.65 17.50
N ARG A 556 34.75 -3.09 16.39
CA ARG A 556 36.16 -2.71 16.16
C ARG A 556 36.65 -1.64 17.15
N TRP A 557 35.75 -0.80 17.67
CA TRP A 557 36.03 0.21 18.71
C TRP A 557 36.02 -0.30 20.16
N THR A 558 35.80 -1.61 20.40
CA THR A 558 36.09 -2.19 21.72
C THR A 558 37.56 -2.53 21.92
N ALA A 559 38.35 -2.65 20.84
CA ALA A 559 39.79 -2.80 20.94
C ALA A 559 40.43 -1.41 21.15
N LEU A 560 40.14 -0.79 22.28
CA LEU A 560 40.90 0.37 22.74
C LEU A 560 42.33 -0.09 23.04
N LYS A 561 43.34 0.72 22.67
CA LYS A 561 44.74 0.42 23.00
C LYS A 561 44.86 0.10 24.51
N PRO A 562 45.67 -0.90 24.90
CA PRO A 562 45.93 -1.20 26.30
C PRO A 562 46.34 0.08 27.05
N LYS A 563 45.82 0.25 28.26
CA LYS A 563 46.18 1.36 29.16
C LYS A 563 46.56 0.80 30.51
N ASN A 564 47.44 1.50 31.21
CA ASN A 564 47.77 1.18 32.59
C ASN A 564 46.70 1.79 33.51
N CYS A 565 46.23 1.01 34.48
CA CYS A 565 45.32 1.48 35.51
C CYS A 565 45.98 2.56 36.38
N THR A 566 45.34 3.71 36.58
CA THR A 566 45.90 4.79 37.42
C THR A 566 46.00 4.45 38.91
N VAL A 567 45.46 3.31 39.36
CA VAL A 567 45.47 2.89 40.78
C VAL A 567 46.41 1.73 41.02
N CYS A 568 46.39 0.70 40.18
CA CYS A 568 47.20 -0.50 40.37
C CYS A 568 48.30 -0.69 39.31
N GLY A 569 48.42 0.18 38.30
CA GLY A 569 49.44 0.10 37.26
C GLY A 569 49.26 -1.02 36.23
N VAL A 570 48.39 -1.99 36.50
CA VAL A 570 48.12 -3.15 35.63
C VAL A 570 47.60 -2.70 34.27
N GLU A 571 48.18 -3.28 33.22
CA GLU A 571 47.76 -3.08 31.84
C GLU A 571 46.40 -3.75 31.60
N TYR A 572 45.45 -3.00 31.09
CA TYR A 572 44.10 -3.50 30.81
C TYR A 572 43.55 -2.87 29.53
N VAL A 573 42.65 -3.59 28.86
CA VAL A 573 41.90 -3.05 27.71
C VAL A 573 40.71 -2.26 28.23
N PRO A 574 40.66 -0.92 28.06
CA PRO A 574 39.58 -0.12 28.61
C PRO A 574 38.29 -0.33 27.83
N ARG A 575 37.13 -0.28 28.51
CA ARG A 575 35.81 -0.37 27.85
C ARG A 575 35.34 0.96 27.24
N SER A 576 35.99 2.07 27.57
CA SER A 576 35.72 3.41 27.01
C SER A 576 37.00 4.27 27.05
N GLY A 577 37.12 5.24 26.13
CA GLY A 577 38.30 6.11 26.06
C GLY A 577 38.59 6.92 27.35
N ILE A 578 37.56 7.10 28.20
CA ILE A 578 37.60 7.86 29.46
C ILE A 578 37.93 6.95 30.67
N SER A 579 37.94 5.62 30.49
CA SER A 579 38.23 4.69 31.58
C SER A 579 39.66 4.90 32.11
N LYS A 580 39.78 5.21 33.41
CA LYS A 580 41.05 5.39 34.12
C LYS A 580 41.46 4.16 34.93
N TYR A 581 40.49 3.31 35.30
CA TYR A 581 40.66 2.20 36.22
C TYR A 581 40.37 0.86 35.55
N CYS A 582 41.13 -0.18 35.90
CA CYS A 582 40.83 -1.56 35.54
C CYS A 582 39.48 -2.01 36.16
N PRO A 583 38.88 -3.12 35.69
CA PRO A 583 37.57 -3.59 36.16
C PRO A 583 37.48 -3.72 37.69
N GLU A 584 38.51 -4.30 38.33
CA GLU A 584 38.54 -4.48 39.78
C GLU A 584 38.66 -3.16 40.56
N CYS A 585 39.58 -2.29 40.17
CA CYS A 585 39.74 -0.97 40.80
C CYS A 585 38.50 -0.10 40.60
N ARG A 586 37.83 -0.20 39.44
CA ARG A 586 36.58 0.50 39.16
C ARG A 586 35.47 0.06 40.10
N GLU A 587 35.33 -1.25 40.34
CA GLU A 587 34.35 -1.82 41.27
C GLU A 587 34.57 -1.29 42.70
N ARG A 588 35.84 -1.30 43.16
CA ARG A 588 36.24 -0.79 44.49
C ARG A 588 35.95 0.70 44.64
N ILE A 589 36.34 1.53 43.68
CA ILE A 589 36.09 2.98 43.70
C ILE A 589 34.60 3.29 43.66
N ARG A 590 33.83 2.59 42.82
CA ARG A 590 32.38 2.76 42.74
C ARG A 590 31.70 2.43 44.07
N LYS A 591 32.12 1.36 44.76
CA LYS A 591 31.62 1.00 46.09
C LYS A 591 31.95 2.10 47.11
N ALA A 592 33.20 2.58 47.14
CA ALA A 592 33.65 3.63 48.05
C ALA A 592 32.93 4.97 47.83
N GLN A 593 32.77 5.40 46.56
CA GLN A 593 32.03 6.62 46.21
C GLN A 593 30.54 6.48 46.54
N GLY A 594 29.94 5.29 46.34
CA GLY A 594 28.57 5.00 46.70
C GLY A 594 28.30 5.05 48.20
N THR A 595 29.24 4.57 49.03
CA THR A 595 29.17 4.71 50.49
C THR A 595 29.31 6.17 50.93
N GLU A 596 30.22 6.93 50.31
CA GLU A 596 30.45 8.34 50.63
C GLU A 596 29.26 9.24 50.22
N THR A 597 28.64 9.01 49.06
CA THR A 597 27.42 9.72 48.66
C THR A 597 26.24 9.42 49.59
N LYS A 598 26.08 8.16 50.02
CA LYS A 598 25.06 7.78 51.02
C LYS A 598 25.32 8.47 52.37
N ARG A 599 26.58 8.57 52.81
CA ARG A 599 26.97 9.27 54.03
C ARG A 599 26.59 10.76 53.96
N ARG A 600 27.01 11.46 52.90
CA ARG A 600 26.67 12.88 52.68
C ARG A 600 25.17 13.14 52.58
N SER A 601 24.41 12.22 51.98
CA SER A 601 22.95 12.32 51.93
C SER A 601 22.30 12.19 53.31
N ARG A 602 22.78 11.27 54.17
CA ARG A 602 22.29 11.12 55.54
C ARG A 602 22.59 12.35 56.39
N GLU A 603 23.77 12.91 56.23
CA GLU A 603 24.20 14.10 56.97
C GLU A 603 23.40 15.33 56.55
N ARG A 604 23.13 15.50 55.25
CA ARG A 604 22.24 16.55 54.74
C ARG A 604 20.81 16.39 55.25
N ASN A 605 20.26 15.18 55.28
CA ASN A 605 18.93 14.92 55.83
C ASN A 605 18.88 15.20 57.34
N ARG A 606 19.94 14.86 58.09
CA ARG A 606 20.04 15.16 59.53
C ARG A 606 20.03 16.68 59.77
N GLN A 607 20.76 17.44 58.98
CA GLN A 607 20.80 18.91 59.08
C GLN A 607 19.42 19.52 58.80
N VAL A 608 18.71 19.03 57.79
CA VAL A 608 17.34 19.45 57.47
C VAL A 608 16.38 19.15 58.62
N CYS A 609 16.47 17.97 59.25
CA CYS A 609 15.65 17.65 60.42
C CYS A 609 15.92 18.59 61.61
N ILE A 610 17.18 18.95 61.86
CA ILE A 610 17.55 19.90 62.93
C ILE A 610 16.96 21.28 62.64
N GLU A 611 17.06 21.78 61.41
CA GLU A 611 16.49 23.07 61.00
C GLU A 611 14.96 23.09 61.09
N LEU A 612 14.29 21.98 60.72
CA LEU A 612 12.85 21.85 60.85
C LEU A 612 12.39 21.81 62.31
N SER A 613 13.13 21.12 63.19
CA SER A 613 12.87 21.13 64.64
C SER A 613 13.00 22.54 65.21
N ALA A 614 14.08 23.25 64.90
CA ALA A 614 14.30 24.61 65.36
C ALA A 614 13.24 25.60 64.85
N LYS A 615 12.70 25.39 63.64
CA LYS A 615 11.56 26.16 63.11
C LYS A 615 10.27 25.86 63.86
N ASN A 616 9.99 24.58 64.16
CA ASN A 616 8.83 24.19 64.95
C ASN A 616 8.89 24.76 66.37
N ASP A 617 10.05 24.71 67.03
CA ASP A 617 10.21 25.27 68.38
C ASP A 617 9.95 26.79 68.40
N ARG A 618 10.39 27.53 67.36
CA ARG A 618 10.09 28.96 67.21
C ARG A 618 8.60 29.23 66.98
N LEU A 619 7.93 28.39 66.20
CA LEU A 619 6.49 28.53 65.95
C LEU A 619 5.68 28.29 67.22
N ILE A 620 6.03 27.27 68.01
CA ILE A 620 5.39 26.96 69.30
C ILE A 620 5.59 28.10 70.30
N TRP A 621 6.78 28.70 70.32
CA TRP A 621 7.08 29.83 71.21
C TRP A 621 6.26 31.08 70.84
N ASN A 622 6.13 31.38 69.54
CA ASN A 622 5.34 32.51 69.06
C ASN A 622 3.83 32.32 69.31
N SER A 623 3.28 31.12 69.10
CA SER A 623 1.87 30.84 69.41
C SER A 623 1.57 30.98 70.91
N GLY A 624 2.52 30.58 71.77
CA GLY A 624 2.41 30.77 73.22
C GLY A 624 2.46 32.23 73.68
N GLN A 625 3.10 33.12 72.92
CA GLN A 625 3.07 34.57 73.19
C GLN A 625 1.76 35.23 72.75
N GLU A 626 1.21 34.81 71.61
CA GLU A 626 -0.09 35.29 71.12
C GLU A 626 -1.22 34.91 72.08
N GLU A 627 -1.27 33.68 72.58
CA GLU A 627 -2.28 33.27 73.58
C GLU A 627 -2.19 34.08 74.89
N ARG A 628 -0.97 34.42 75.34
CA ARG A 628 -0.76 35.28 76.52
C ARG A 628 -1.24 36.71 76.27
N CYS A 629 -0.99 37.26 75.08
CA CYS A 629 -1.50 38.58 74.69
C CYS A 629 -3.03 38.61 74.61
N VAL A 630 -3.64 37.58 74.01
CA VAL A 630 -5.11 37.48 73.92
C VAL A 630 -5.74 37.36 75.31
N ARG A 631 -5.15 36.57 76.23
CA ARG A 631 -5.58 36.53 77.65
C ARG A 631 -5.47 37.89 78.32
N ALA A 632 -4.35 38.60 78.13
CA ALA A 632 -4.15 39.93 78.72
C ALA A 632 -5.17 40.96 78.19
N ILE A 633 -5.49 40.93 76.89
CA ILE A 633 -6.52 41.79 76.29
C ILE A 633 -7.92 41.45 76.82
N LYS A 634 -8.23 40.16 77.01
CA LYS A 634 -9.52 39.71 77.59
C LYS A 634 -9.69 40.18 79.04
N ILE A 635 -8.62 40.10 79.85
CA ILE A 635 -8.60 40.61 81.23
C ILE A 635 -8.78 42.13 81.24
N ARG A 636 -8.11 42.86 80.34
CA ARG A 636 -8.24 44.33 80.23
C ARG A 636 -9.65 44.77 79.81
N LYS A 637 -10.32 44.01 78.92
CA LYS A 637 -11.71 44.25 78.53
C LYS A 637 -12.69 44.03 79.67
N LEU A 638 -12.49 42.97 80.49
CA LEU A 638 -13.33 42.69 81.66
C LEU A 638 -13.23 43.80 82.73
N ILE A 639 -12.05 44.39 82.92
CA ILE A 639 -11.84 45.49 83.87
C ILE A 639 -12.51 46.79 83.40
N LEU A 640 -12.55 47.06 82.09
CA LEU A 640 -13.15 48.26 81.50
C LEU A 640 -14.68 48.19 81.33
N SER A 641 -15.30 47.03 81.52
CA SER A 641 -16.76 46.84 81.48
C SER A 641 -17.42 46.75 82.86
N GLY A 642 -16.65 46.97 83.93
CA GLY A 642 -17.11 46.92 85.33
C GLY A 642 -16.78 48.16 86.16
N MET A 643 -16.39 49.27 85.52
CA MET A 643 -16.14 50.59 86.13
C MET A 643 -16.74 51.70 85.29
#